data_AF-L0DJE7-F1
#
_entry.id   AF-L0DJE7-F1
#
_cell.length_a   1.000
_cell.length_b   1.000
_cell.length_c   1.000
_cell.angle_alpha   90.00
_cell.angle_beta   90.00
_cell.angle_gamma   90.00
#
_symmetry.space_group_name_H-M   'P 1'
#
loop_
_entity.id
_entity.type
_entity.pdbx_description
1 polymer ?
#
loop_
_entity_poly.entity_id
_entity_poly.type
_entity_poly.pdbx_seq_one_letter_code
_entity_poly.pdbx_strand_id
1 'polypeptide(L)'
;MANETRPRRESSSTSRIRKAAPLPPGGQPPASAAADENNSTPPVPPVSHSDTPEITGAGTDYRERPDRDRDRDRDREPYPQERPADREPIRFIRPDRERDRDREPIRERAERGEAGLPVRERLRDRSEREATGISRVRDHETNVPSRDRSEREIPPTARDRDRDRDRDRDRDYSPPSRVEREPIAAIAEALVNPQAPGFGPEDDEDVFGDVAIHDRYEDIKRGEIHLTELQKMTMPQLIRTAKSEGVVEYTGLKKQDLIFKILKERVKQNGLMFGEGTLEVLPDGFGFLRSPDYNYLPCPDDIYVSPSQIRRFGLKTGAIVAGQIRPPKENERYFALLRVEAINYEDPDKLSEKVGFDDLTPLHPLGRIQLETGSDEINMRVVDMVTPIGKGQRGLIVAPPRTGKTMLLQKIANSILTNHPDAYVMVLLIDERPEEVTDMERSVKGPTAEVISSTFDEPASRHIQVAEMVIEKAKRMVEYGRDVVILLDSITRLARAYNTEAPHSGKILTGGIDASALQKPKRFFGAARKIEEAGSLTILATALVDTGSRMDDVIFEEFKGTGNMELHLDRRLVDKRVWPAIDVNRSGTRREELLMDPEELRRVWILRRVLNDMNPVEAMELLTGRMRKAKTNAEFLMSMNLS
;
A
#
# COMPACT_ATOMS: atom_id res chain seq x y z
N MET A 1 -3.01 67.71 -13.98
CA MET A 1 -3.21 68.94 -13.18
C MET A 1 -4.51 69.58 -13.66
N ALA A 2 -5.41 70.02 -12.76
CA ALA A 2 -6.74 70.59 -13.08
C ALA A 2 -7.67 69.60 -13.84
N ASN A 3 -9.00 69.57 -13.70
CA ASN A 3 -9.99 70.29 -12.88
C ASN A 3 -11.13 69.26 -12.54
N GLU A 4 -12.18 69.47 -11.74
CA GLU A 4 -12.75 70.68 -11.11
C GLU A 4 -13.68 70.34 -9.92
N THR A 5 -14.06 71.38 -9.14
CA THR A 5 -15.24 71.47 -8.23
C THR A 5 -15.39 70.56 -6.99
N ARG A 6 -16.06 71.12 -5.97
CA ARG A 6 -16.38 70.52 -4.65
C ARG A 6 -17.91 70.44 -4.42
N PRO A 7 -18.39 69.58 -3.49
CA PRO A 7 -19.82 69.24 -3.35
C PRO A 7 -20.59 70.05 -2.29
N ARG A 8 -21.94 70.03 -2.36
CA ARG A 8 -22.97 70.34 -1.32
C ARG A 8 -24.38 70.15 -1.94
N ARG A 9 -25.49 69.81 -1.25
CA ARG A 9 -25.77 69.31 0.13
C ARG A 9 -27.26 68.88 0.25
N GLU A 10 -27.64 68.18 1.34
CA GLU A 10 -29.00 68.15 1.95
C GLU A 10 -30.16 67.46 1.16
N SER A 11 -31.30 67.02 1.76
CA SER A 11 -31.80 67.06 3.16
C SER A 11 -32.56 65.75 3.54
N SER A 12 -32.61 65.31 4.81
CA SER A 12 -33.75 65.38 5.79
C SER A 12 -35.06 64.67 5.38
N SER A 13 -35.88 64.04 6.24
CA SER A 13 -36.17 64.14 7.69
C SER A 13 -36.79 62.77 8.20
N THR A 14 -37.35 62.50 9.40
CA THR A 14 -37.82 63.33 10.55
C THR A 14 -37.55 62.70 11.94
N SER A 15 -38.52 62.05 12.63
CA SER A 15 -38.43 61.83 14.10
C SER A 15 -39.30 60.72 14.74
N ARG A 16 -38.67 59.90 15.60
CA ARG A 16 -39.09 59.34 16.93
C ARG A 16 -40.58 59.15 17.29
N ILE A 17 -40.92 57.97 17.88
CA ILE A 17 -41.29 57.71 19.31
C ILE A 17 -41.51 56.17 19.54
N ARG A 18 -41.68 55.68 20.78
CA ARG A 18 -41.62 54.25 21.20
C ARG A 18 -42.90 53.71 21.89
N LYS A 19 -43.04 52.37 21.86
CA LYS A 19 -43.39 51.41 22.97
C LYS A 19 -44.79 50.74 22.98
N ALA A 20 -44.83 49.52 23.57
CA ALA A 20 -45.97 48.64 23.95
C ALA A 20 -46.52 47.61 22.91
N ALA A 21 -47.27 46.61 23.41
CA ALA A 21 -47.69 45.33 22.77
C ALA A 21 -48.90 44.71 23.55
N PRO A 22 -49.38 43.45 23.36
CA PRO A 22 -49.71 42.62 22.17
C PRO A 22 -51.18 42.02 22.20
N LEU A 23 -51.46 40.95 21.42
CA LEU A 23 -52.69 40.09 21.34
C LEU A 23 -53.89 40.66 20.53
N PRO A 24 -54.90 39.86 20.07
CA PRO A 24 -55.19 38.41 20.24
C PRO A 24 -55.37 37.58 18.91
N PRO A 25 -55.76 36.27 18.94
CA PRO A 25 -55.75 35.37 17.77
C PRO A 25 -57.07 34.64 17.38
N GLY A 26 -57.10 33.95 16.22
CA GLY A 26 -57.90 32.72 15.96
C GLY A 26 -58.94 32.72 14.81
N GLY A 27 -59.20 31.54 14.19
CA GLY A 27 -60.44 31.25 13.41
C GLY A 27 -60.30 30.76 11.94
N GLN A 28 -60.98 29.64 11.61
CA GLN A 28 -61.28 29.04 10.27
C GLN A 28 -62.82 28.86 10.14
N PRO A 29 -63.44 28.31 9.05
CA PRO A 29 -63.04 28.02 7.64
C PRO A 29 -63.96 28.86 6.68
N PRO A 30 -64.79 28.39 5.68
CA PRO A 30 -64.81 27.25 4.73
C PRO A 30 -65.20 27.62 3.25
N ALA A 31 -65.55 26.61 2.42
CA ALA A 31 -66.43 26.64 1.21
C ALA A 31 -65.91 27.22 -0.14
N SER A 32 -66.27 26.72 -1.35
CA SER A 32 -67.03 25.50 -1.75
C SER A 32 -66.98 25.22 -3.29
N ALA A 33 -67.46 24.03 -3.72
CA ALA A 33 -67.71 23.51 -5.09
C ALA A 33 -66.47 22.96 -5.85
N ALA A 34 -66.38 21.73 -6.40
CA ALA A 34 -67.30 20.72 -6.99
C ALA A 34 -67.25 20.73 -8.55
N ALA A 35 -67.21 19.59 -9.27
CA ALA A 35 -67.19 18.16 -8.91
C ALA A 35 -66.47 17.32 -10.00
N ASP A 36 -66.05 16.07 -9.71
CA ASP A 36 -66.65 14.85 -10.31
C ASP A 36 -65.96 13.51 -9.94
N GLU A 37 -66.82 12.48 -9.86
CA GLU A 37 -66.65 11.00 -9.89
C GLU A 37 -65.62 10.23 -9.00
N ASN A 38 -66.02 9.00 -8.62
CA ASN A 38 -65.41 8.11 -7.61
C ASN A 38 -64.07 7.49 -8.06
N ASN A 39 -63.02 7.31 -7.24
CA ASN A 39 -62.87 6.84 -5.84
C ASN A 39 -62.96 5.31 -5.63
N SER A 40 -61.82 4.65 -5.42
CA SER A 40 -61.62 3.61 -4.37
C SER A 40 -60.13 3.25 -4.21
N THR A 41 -59.74 2.83 -2.99
CA THR A 41 -58.35 2.55 -2.57
C THR A 41 -57.84 1.16 -2.97
N PRO A 42 -56.51 0.96 -3.13
CA PRO A 42 -55.92 -0.34 -3.44
C PRO A 42 -55.80 -1.24 -2.18
N PRO A 43 -56.19 -2.52 -2.24
CA PRO A 43 -55.99 -3.50 -1.16
C PRO A 43 -54.67 -4.30 -1.31
N VAL A 44 -54.31 -5.01 -0.23
CA VAL A 44 -53.14 -5.92 -0.15
C VAL A 44 -53.33 -7.17 -1.02
N PRO A 45 -52.30 -7.69 -1.71
CA PRO A 45 -52.42 -8.91 -2.53
C PRO A 45 -52.50 -10.19 -1.68
N PRO A 46 -53.46 -11.10 -1.95
CA PRO A 46 -53.54 -12.43 -1.33
C PRO A 46 -52.80 -13.51 -2.13
N VAL A 47 -52.66 -14.69 -1.52
CA VAL A 47 -52.11 -15.92 -2.14
C VAL A 47 -53.22 -16.73 -2.80
N SER A 48 -52.97 -17.37 -3.96
CA SER A 48 -53.89 -18.32 -4.58
C SER A 48 -53.17 -19.44 -5.36
N HIS A 49 -53.55 -20.70 -5.09
CA HIS A 49 -53.23 -21.88 -5.89
C HIS A 49 -54.53 -22.58 -6.31
N SER A 50 -54.69 -22.86 -7.61
CA SER A 50 -55.34 -24.03 -8.23
C SER A 50 -55.16 -23.89 -9.77
N ASP A 51 -55.25 -24.90 -10.64
CA ASP A 51 -55.80 -26.25 -10.57
C ASP A 51 -54.99 -27.29 -11.37
N THR A 52 -55.33 -28.58 -11.19
CA THR A 52 -54.75 -29.77 -11.84
C THR A 52 -55.66 -30.37 -12.93
N PRO A 53 -55.16 -31.30 -13.76
CA PRO A 53 -55.93 -32.46 -14.24
C PRO A 53 -55.58 -33.75 -13.46
N GLU A 54 -56.51 -34.71 -13.47
CA GLU A 54 -56.54 -35.90 -12.59
C GLU A 54 -55.77 -37.15 -13.12
N ILE A 55 -56.02 -38.29 -12.44
CA ILE A 55 -55.70 -39.71 -12.76
C ILE A 55 -54.42 -40.26 -12.13
N THR A 56 -54.43 -41.30 -11.25
CA THR A 56 -55.45 -41.93 -10.38
C THR A 56 -54.74 -42.86 -9.38
N GLY A 57 -55.30 -43.07 -8.17
CA GLY A 57 -55.12 -44.34 -7.43
C GLY A 57 -54.77 -44.27 -5.93
N ALA A 58 -55.24 -45.28 -5.18
CA ALA A 58 -55.05 -45.56 -3.74
C ALA A 58 -53.58 -45.60 -3.24
N GLY A 59 -53.28 -45.58 -1.93
CA GLY A 59 -54.13 -45.49 -0.73
C GLY A 59 -53.58 -46.32 0.46
N THR A 60 -53.85 -45.84 1.69
CA THR A 60 -53.66 -46.49 3.02
C THR A 60 -52.25 -46.88 3.55
N ASP A 61 -52.02 -46.43 4.78
CA ASP A 61 -51.35 -47.05 5.94
C ASP A 61 -49.83 -47.37 6.00
N TYR A 62 -49.24 -46.83 7.08
CA TYR A 62 -48.05 -47.33 7.77
C TYR A 62 -48.41 -48.49 8.70
N ARG A 63 -47.66 -49.61 8.68
CA ARG A 63 -47.32 -50.39 9.91
C ARG A 63 -46.19 -51.43 9.72
N GLU A 64 -45.19 -51.30 10.59
CA GLU A 64 -44.43 -52.37 11.27
C GLU A 64 -43.56 -53.38 10.47
N ARG A 65 -42.76 -54.13 11.25
CA ARG A 65 -41.56 -54.95 10.90
C ARG A 65 -41.96 -56.44 10.62
N PRO A 66 -41.08 -57.46 10.37
CA PRO A 66 -39.60 -57.49 10.46
C PRO A 66 -38.81 -58.36 9.43
N ASP A 67 -37.50 -58.46 9.65
CA ASP A 67 -36.48 -59.51 9.34
C ASP A 67 -36.76 -60.61 8.28
N ARG A 68 -35.80 -60.84 7.36
CA ARG A 68 -34.76 -61.91 7.49
C ARG A 68 -33.82 -62.14 6.27
N ASP A 69 -32.54 -62.28 6.61
CA ASP A 69 -31.55 -63.30 6.20
C ASP A 69 -31.56 -63.93 4.79
N ARG A 70 -30.43 -63.77 4.07
CA ARG A 70 -29.50 -64.83 3.56
C ARG A 70 -28.66 -64.35 2.37
N ASP A 71 -27.42 -64.81 2.14
CA ASP A 71 -26.35 -65.35 2.99
C ASP A 71 -25.11 -65.58 2.10
N ARG A 72 -23.91 -65.68 2.71
CA ARG A 72 -22.59 -66.01 2.13
C ARG A 72 -21.81 -64.84 1.50
N ASP A 73 -20.75 -64.33 2.13
CA ASP A 73 -19.49 -64.93 2.65
C ASP A 73 -18.36 -64.95 1.62
N ARG A 74 -17.28 -64.24 1.93
CA ARG A 74 -15.93 -64.83 2.13
C ARG A 74 -14.98 -63.86 2.85
N ASP A 75 -14.44 -64.34 3.97
CA ASP A 75 -13.06 -64.19 4.46
C ASP A 75 -12.50 -62.77 4.80
N ARG A 76 -12.58 -62.46 6.11
CA ARG A 76 -11.52 -62.02 7.08
C ARG A 76 -10.21 -61.42 6.54
N GLU A 77 -9.52 -60.50 7.23
CA GLU A 77 -9.41 -60.25 8.70
C GLU A 77 -9.01 -58.76 8.98
N PRO A 78 -9.19 -58.18 10.20
CA PRO A 78 -9.03 -56.74 10.43
C PRO A 78 -7.66 -56.28 11.00
N TYR A 79 -7.38 -54.98 10.89
CA TYR A 79 -6.14 -54.31 11.33
C TYR A 79 -5.86 -54.40 12.84
N PRO A 80 -4.58 -54.49 13.26
CA PRO A 80 -4.20 -54.52 14.67
C PRO A 80 -4.21 -53.14 15.35
N GLN A 81 -4.47 -53.12 16.65
CA GLN A 81 -4.28 -51.96 17.52
C GLN A 81 -2.91 -52.03 18.21
N GLU A 82 -2.08 -50.99 18.06
CA GLU A 82 -0.81 -50.89 18.79
C GLU A 82 -1.03 -50.42 20.23
N ARG A 83 -0.18 -50.90 21.15
CA ARG A 83 -0.15 -50.51 22.57
C ARG A 83 1.14 -49.72 22.85
N PRO A 84 1.13 -48.74 23.78
CA PRO A 84 2.37 -48.11 24.24
C PRO A 84 3.26 -49.13 24.96
N ALA A 85 4.58 -48.98 24.81
CA ALA A 85 5.57 -49.89 25.40
C ALA A 85 6.13 -49.36 26.73
N ASP A 86 6.39 -50.28 27.66
CA ASP A 86 6.88 -49.97 29.01
C ASP A 86 8.34 -49.48 29.04
N ARG A 87 8.65 -48.57 29.98
CA ARG A 87 10.01 -48.34 30.49
C ARG A 87 9.99 -48.02 31.99
N GLU A 88 10.95 -48.59 32.71
CA GLU A 88 11.05 -48.54 34.18
C GLU A 88 11.58 -47.19 34.73
N PRO A 89 11.30 -46.88 36.01
CA PRO A 89 11.58 -45.56 36.59
C PRO A 89 13.02 -45.38 37.11
N ILE A 90 13.60 -44.21 36.86
CA ILE A 90 14.87 -43.76 37.46
C ILE A 90 14.59 -42.98 38.76
N ARG A 91 15.43 -43.20 39.78
CA ARG A 91 15.20 -42.72 41.16
C ARG A 91 15.56 -41.24 41.37
N PHE A 92 14.80 -40.58 42.25
CA PHE A 92 15.15 -39.29 42.84
C PHE A 92 16.29 -39.42 43.87
N ILE A 93 17.22 -38.47 43.86
CA ILE A 93 18.06 -38.07 45.01
C ILE A 93 18.11 -36.54 45.03
N ARG A 94 17.89 -35.92 46.21
CA ARG A 94 18.18 -34.50 46.48
C ARG A 94 19.56 -34.35 47.11
N PRO A 95 20.16 -33.16 47.00
CA PRO A 95 20.81 -32.52 48.15
C PRO A 95 20.08 -31.23 48.57
N ASP A 96 20.31 -30.80 49.81
CA ASP A 96 19.63 -29.67 50.45
C ASP A 96 20.43 -28.35 50.40
N ARG A 97 19.91 -27.32 51.10
CA ARG A 97 20.37 -25.92 51.09
C ARG A 97 21.49 -25.64 52.11
N GLU A 98 22.41 -24.73 51.75
CA GLU A 98 22.97 -23.65 52.60
C GLU A 98 23.66 -22.64 51.65
N ARG A 99 23.43 -21.32 51.71
CA ARG A 99 24.02 -20.28 52.60
C ARG A 99 25.56 -20.36 52.63
N ASP A 100 26.33 -19.30 52.42
CA ASP A 100 26.08 -17.88 52.78
C ASP A 100 26.85 -16.86 51.89
N ARG A 101 26.28 -15.65 51.79
CA ARG A 101 26.89 -14.28 51.85
C ARG A 101 28.19 -13.82 51.14
N ASP A 102 28.06 -12.58 50.64
CA ASP A 102 29.01 -11.44 50.69
C ASP A 102 30.40 -11.51 49.99
N ARG A 103 30.52 -10.91 48.78
CA ARG A 103 31.28 -9.65 48.52
C ARG A 103 31.54 -9.33 47.03
N GLU A 104 31.22 -8.09 46.65
CA GLU A 104 31.85 -7.32 45.56
C GLU A 104 32.96 -6.39 46.14
N PRO A 105 33.65 -5.52 45.36
CA PRO A 105 34.44 -5.80 44.15
C PRO A 105 35.82 -5.07 44.17
N ILE A 106 36.86 -5.62 43.53
CA ILE A 106 38.12 -4.86 43.26
C ILE A 106 38.60 -5.07 41.81
N ARG A 107 39.19 -4.00 41.25
CA ARG A 107 39.74 -3.85 39.89
C ARG A 107 41.19 -4.36 39.81
N GLU A 108 41.73 -4.55 38.59
CA GLU A 108 42.83 -3.71 38.03
C GLU A 108 43.21 -4.21 36.60
N ARG A 109 44.31 -3.71 36.01
CA ARG A 109 44.57 -3.64 34.57
C ARG A 109 46.08 -3.55 34.27
N ALA A 110 46.67 -4.60 33.70
CA ALA A 110 47.97 -4.62 32.99
C ALA A 110 48.00 -5.88 32.08
N GLU A 111 48.37 -5.90 30.80
CA GLU A 111 49.54 -5.40 30.04
C GLU A 111 50.75 -6.36 29.99
N ARG A 112 51.08 -6.81 28.75
CA ARG A 112 52.34 -7.46 28.29
C ARG A 112 52.59 -8.89 28.85
N GLY A 113 53.36 -9.75 28.18
CA GLY A 113 54.00 -9.66 26.86
C GLY A 113 54.72 -10.96 26.44
N GLU A 114 54.95 -11.10 25.14
CA GLU A 114 55.81 -12.03 24.35
C GLU A 114 56.48 -13.31 24.91
N ALA A 115 56.44 -14.34 24.05
CA ALA A 115 57.49 -15.34 23.73
C ALA A 115 57.82 -16.51 24.70
N GLY A 116 58.22 -17.65 24.11
CA GLY A 116 58.91 -18.75 24.80
C GLY A 116 58.44 -20.18 24.48
N LEU A 117 58.82 -20.75 23.33
CA LEU A 117 58.82 -22.21 23.13
C LEU A 117 60.03 -22.86 23.82
N PRO A 118 59.98 -24.17 24.13
CA PRO A 118 60.94 -25.05 23.45
C PRO A 118 60.32 -26.36 22.90
N VAL A 119 61.15 -27.12 22.19
CA VAL A 119 60.82 -28.30 21.36
C VAL A 119 61.69 -29.49 21.77
N ARG A 120 61.21 -30.75 21.64
CA ARG A 120 61.93 -31.96 21.12
C ARG A 120 61.20 -33.29 21.46
N GLU A 121 60.80 -34.10 20.46
CA GLU A 121 61.43 -35.39 20.03
C GLU A 121 60.89 -36.65 20.78
N ARG A 122 60.94 -37.92 20.31
CA ARG A 122 61.55 -38.56 19.10
C ARG A 122 60.93 -39.97 18.83
N LEU A 123 61.09 -40.50 17.59
CA LEU A 123 61.18 -41.96 17.21
C LEU A 123 59.91 -42.88 17.36
N ARG A 124 59.73 -44.01 16.62
CA ARG A 124 60.09 -44.44 15.23
C ARG A 124 59.42 -45.80 14.85
N ASP A 125 59.50 -46.14 13.55
CA ASP A 125 59.64 -47.49 12.91
C ASP A 125 58.45 -48.44 12.60
N ARG A 126 58.52 -49.02 11.37
CA ARG A 126 58.05 -50.37 10.89
C ARG A 126 56.55 -50.62 10.67
N SER A 127 56.08 -51.48 9.75
CA SER A 127 56.63 -52.24 8.57
C SER A 127 55.47 -53.08 7.93
N GLU A 128 55.39 -53.55 6.69
CA GLU A 128 56.13 -53.44 5.40
C GLU A 128 55.29 -54.10 4.25
N ARG A 129 55.61 -53.82 2.96
CA ARG A 129 55.30 -54.65 1.73
C ARG A 129 53.83 -54.77 1.25
N GLU A 130 53.51 -55.07 -0.02
CA GLU A 130 54.26 -55.25 -1.30
C GLU A 130 53.36 -54.77 -2.48
N ALA A 131 53.84 -53.97 -3.46
CA ALA A 131 54.34 -54.36 -4.81
C ALA A 131 53.29 -54.94 -5.79
N THR A 132 53.21 -54.65 -7.11
CA THR A 132 53.88 -53.72 -8.08
C THR A 132 53.03 -53.70 -9.39
N GLY A 133 53.09 -52.74 -10.33
CA GLY A 133 53.86 -51.48 -10.46
C GLY A 133 53.92 -50.98 -11.93
N ILE A 134 54.77 -49.97 -12.22
CA ILE A 134 55.36 -49.61 -13.56
C ILE A 134 54.41 -48.89 -14.57
N SER A 135 54.74 -47.74 -15.19
CA SER A 135 55.88 -46.80 -15.01
C SER A 135 55.80 -45.46 -15.81
N ARG A 136 56.65 -44.49 -15.40
CA ARG A 136 57.36 -43.44 -16.20
C ARG A 136 56.63 -42.12 -16.61
N VAL A 137 57.26 -40.93 -16.59
CA VAL A 137 58.48 -40.47 -15.85
C VAL A 137 58.68 -38.92 -15.86
N ARG A 138 59.32 -38.40 -14.79
CA ARG A 138 60.16 -37.17 -14.65
C ARG A 138 59.61 -35.72 -14.58
N ASP A 139 60.04 -35.05 -13.49
CA ASP A 139 60.89 -33.83 -13.38
C ASP A 139 60.45 -32.49 -14.04
N HIS A 140 60.72 -31.29 -13.46
CA HIS A 140 61.20 -30.90 -12.12
C HIS A 140 60.83 -29.42 -11.83
N GLU A 141 60.80 -29.07 -10.53
CA GLU A 141 61.08 -27.75 -9.89
C GLU A 141 61.11 -26.42 -10.66
N THR A 142 60.57 -25.38 -10.00
CA THR A 142 61.25 -24.08 -9.86
C THR A 142 61.06 -23.51 -8.46
N ASN A 143 62.05 -22.76 -7.96
CA ASN A 143 62.08 -22.20 -6.60
C ASN A 143 62.28 -20.67 -6.64
N VAL A 144 62.12 -20.01 -5.49
CA VAL A 144 61.94 -18.55 -5.32
C VAL A 144 63.28 -17.90 -4.83
N PRO A 145 63.35 -16.59 -4.48
CA PRO A 145 63.23 -15.34 -5.26
C PRO A 145 64.59 -14.60 -5.48
N SER A 146 64.57 -13.39 -6.09
CA SER A 146 65.58 -12.33 -5.87
C SER A 146 65.05 -10.91 -6.16
N ARG A 147 65.69 -9.88 -5.57
CA ARG A 147 65.44 -8.42 -5.76
C ARG A 147 66.38 -7.87 -6.87
N ASP A 148 66.15 -6.73 -7.53
CA ASP A 148 66.30 -5.35 -7.00
C ASP A 148 66.01 -4.27 -8.09
N ARG A 149 65.86 -2.99 -7.68
CA ARG A 149 66.06 -1.70 -8.41
C ARG A 149 65.14 -1.14 -9.53
N SER A 150 64.90 0.18 -9.35
CA SER A 150 64.88 1.33 -10.29
C SER A 150 63.82 1.52 -11.39
N GLU A 151 62.97 2.54 -11.16
CA GLU A 151 62.66 3.72 -12.01
C GLU A 151 62.22 3.62 -13.50
N ARG A 152 61.13 4.35 -13.76
CA ARG A 152 60.85 5.27 -14.89
C ARG A 152 60.36 4.77 -16.28
N GLU A 153 59.20 5.33 -16.62
CA GLU A 153 58.85 6.10 -17.85
C GLU A 153 58.80 5.42 -19.24
N ILE A 154 57.63 5.63 -19.87
CA ILE A 154 57.25 5.40 -21.28
C ILE A 154 58.14 6.28 -22.19
N PRO A 155 58.57 5.85 -23.41
CA PRO A 155 57.95 6.34 -24.67
C PRO A 155 58.08 5.32 -25.86
N PRO A 156 58.10 5.65 -27.18
CA PRO A 156 57.17 5.01 -28.14
C PRO A 156 57.84 4.53 -29.46
N THR A 157 57.04 4.15 -30.47
CA THR A 157 57.47 4.12 -31.89
C THR A 157 56.37 4.64 -32.81
N ALA A 158 56.73 5.06 -34.03
CA ALA A 158 55.82 5.66 -35.00
C ALA A 158 56.28 5.46 -36.46
N ARG A 159 55.30 5.41 -37.37
CA ARG A 159 55.42 5.45 -38.85
C ARG A 159 56.18 4.30 -39.53
N ASP A 160 55.59 3.79 -40.61
CA ASP A 160 56.23 4.00 -41.93
C ASP A 160 55.20 4.06 -43.07
N ARG A 161 55.66 4.20 -44.31
CA ARG A 161 54.89 4.44 -45.54
C ARG A 161 54.76 3.18 -46.40
N ASP A 162 53.79 3.13 -47.32
CA ASP A 162 54.11 3.01 -48.75
C ASP A 162 52.93 3.32 -49.69
N ARG A 163 53.08 3.08 -51.01
CA ARG A 163 52.41 3.79 -52.11
C ARG A 163 51.74 2.93 -53.19
N ASP A 164 50.78 3.58 -53.86
CA ASP A 164 50.37 3.50 -55.28
C ASP A 164 50.04 2.14 -55.95
N ARG A 165 48.81 2.03 -56.47
CA ARG A 165 48.52 1.53 -57.83
C ARG A 165 47.09 1.86 -58.28
N ASP A 166 46.97 2.34 -59.52
CA ASP A 166 45.73 2.86 -60.13
C ASP A 166 44.83 1.77 -60.75
N ARG A 167 43.53 2.05 -60.94
CA ARG A 167 42.96 2.39 -62.28
C ARG A 167 41.45 2.67 -62.32
N ASP A 168 41.12 3.80 -62.92
CA ASP A 168 40.06 4.06 -63.90
C ASP A 168 38.58 3.69 -63.60
N ARG A 169 37.75 4.71 -63.32
CA ARG A 169 36.70 5.19 -64.27
C ARG A 169 35.95 6.46 -63.79
N ASP A 170 35.84 7.41 -64.72
CA ASP A 170 34.86 8.51 -64.86
C ASP A 170 33.40 8.16 -64.44
N ARG A 171 32.50 9.08 -64.05
CA ARG A 171 32.48 10.57 -64.15
C ARG A 171 31.48 11.26 -63.18
N ASP A 172 31.53 12.59 -63.17
CA ASP A 172 30.45 13.56 -62.83
C ASP A 172 29.79 13.58 -61.43
N TYR A 173 30.30 14.43 -60.53
CA TYR A 173 29.47 15.21 -59.58
C TYR A 173 30.17 16.51 -59.13
N SER A 174 29.42 17.59 -58.92
CA SER A 174 29.94 18.91 -58.50
C SER A 174 29.65 19.19 -57.01
N PRO A 175 30.60 19.70 -56.22
CA PRO A 175 30.44 19.87 -54.78
C PRO A 175 29.72 21.18 -54.38
N PRO A 176 28.77 21.14 -53.42
CA PRO A 176 28.27 22.33 -52.74
C PRO A 176 29.31 22.98 -51.80
N SER A 177 29.09 24.25 -51.47
CA SER A 177 30.04 25.11 -50.76
C SER A 177 30.20 24.80 -49.26
N ARG A 178 31.44 24.98 -48.79
CA ARG A 178 31.82 25.11 -47.38
C ARG A 178 31.11 26.31 -46.74
N VAL A 179 30.52 26.13 -45.55
CA VAL A 179 30.07 27.23 -44.67
C VAL A 179 30.79 27.07 -43.34
N GLU A 180 31.37 28.16 -42.84
CA GLU A 180 32.19 28.18 -41.63
C GLU A 180 31.32 28.49 -40.39
N ARG A 181 31.83 28.19 -39.19
CA ARG A 181 31.10 28.34 -37.93
C ARG A 181 31.43 29.70 -37.29
N GLU A 182 30.42 30.47 -36.92
CA GLU A 182 30.59 31.64 -36.05
C GLU A 182 30.33 31.30 -34.56
N PRO A 183 30.84 32.08 -33.59
CA PRO A 183 30.80 31.75 -32.17
C PRO A 183 29.52 32.19 -31.46
N ILE A 184 29.13 31.44 -30.42
CA ILE A 184 27.87 31.62 -29.64
C ILE A 184 28.00 32.76 -28.60
N ALA A 185 28.66 33.87 -28.95
CA ALA A 185 28.98 34.96 -28.02
C ALA A 185 27.99 36.15 -28.05
N ALA A 186 27.27 36.35 -29.16
CA ALA A 186 26.60 37.62 -29.46
C ALA A 186 25.11 37.75 -29.03
N ILE A 187 24.54 36.74 -28.36
CA ILE A 187 23.11 36.73 -27.97
C ILE A 187 22.90 37.11 -26.49
N ALA A 188 23.97 37.11 -25.67
CA ALA A 188 23.87 37.27 -24.22
C ALA A 188 23.67 38.71 -23.71
N GLU A 189 23.90 39.75 -24.54
CA GLU A 189 23.87 41.17 -24.10
C GLU A 189 22.52 41.87 -24.28
N ALA A 190 21.51 41.23 -24.88
CA ALA A 190 20.26 41.89 -25.30
C ALA A 190 19.14 41.98 -24.23
N LEU A 191 19.38 41.56 -22.98
CA LEU A 191 18.32 41.36 -21.97
C LEU A 191 18.57 42.07 -20.63
N VAL A 192 19.14 43.28 -20.64
CA VAL A 192 19.43 44.05 -19.41
C VAL A 192 18.76 45.44 -19.40
N ASN A 193 17.43 45.45 -19.17
CA ASN A 193 16.69 46.47 -18.42
C ASN A 193 16.62 47.94 -18.98
N PRO A 194 15.86 48.87 -18.36
CA PRO A 194 14.42 48.79 -18.05
C PRO A 194 13.63 50.05 -18.48
N GLN A 195 12.37 49.92 -18.93
CA GLN A 195 11.33 50.93 -18.67
C GLN A 195 9.93 50.30 -18.57
N ALA A 196 9.19 50.65 -17.51
CA ALA A 196 7.78 50.32 -17.33
C ALA A 196 7.07 51.46 -16.57
N PRO A 197 5.79 51.76 -16.85
CA PRO A 197 4.93 52.50 -15.91
C PRO A 197 4.54 51.55 -14.77
N GLY A 198 4.91 51.88 -13.53
CA GLY A 198 4.76 50.98 -12.40
C GLY A 198 3.35 50.92 -11.80
N PHE A 199 3.06 49.79 -11.13
CA PHE A 199 2.13 49.71 -10.00
C PHE A 199 2.92 49.51 -8.71
N GLY A 200 2.33 49.87 -7.56
CA GLY A 200 2.96 49.76 -6.24
C GLY A 200 2.89 48.35 -5.66
N PRO A 201 3.53 48.12 -4.50
CA PRO A 201 3.37 46.87 -3.74
C PRO A 201 1.99 46.84 -3.05
N GLU A 202 1.36 45.67 -3.08
CA GLU A 202 0.31 45.24 -2.14
C GLU A 202 0.75 43.87 -1.58
N ASP A 203 0.33 43.56 -0.36
CA ASP A 203 0.98 42.58 0.53
C ASP A 203 0.56 41.10 0.29
N ASP A 204 1.25 40.16 0.95
CA ASP A 204 1.04 38.71 0.85
C ASP A 204 -0.35 38.24 1.33
N GLU A 205 -1.05 37.38 0.57
CA GLU A 205 -1.90 36.28 1.12
C GLU A 205 -2.39 35.25 0.07
N ASP A 206 -1.51 34.72 -0.79
CA ASP A 206 -1.86 33.75 -1.85
C ASP A 206 -2.06 32.30 -1.34
N VAL A 207 -2.99 32.13 -0.38
CA VAL A 207 -3.26 30.86 0.33
C VAL A 207 -4.45 30.08 -0.27
N PHE A 208 -5.17 30.66 -1.25
CA PHE A 208 -6.46 30.14 -1.72
C PHE A 208 -6.46 29.53 -3.13
N GLY A 209 -5.34 29.56 -3.86
CA GLY A 209 -5.27 29.10 -5.26
C GLY A 209 -5.67 27.63 -5.47
N ASP A 210 -5.26 26.74 -4.56
CA ASP A 210 -5.49 25.29 -4.73
C ASP A 210 -6.95 24.88 -4.52
N VAL A 211 -7.71 25.61 -3.71
CA VAL A 211 -9.15 25.38 -3.54
C VAL A 211 -9.90 25.72 -4.84
N ALA A 212 -9.57 26.84 -5.48
CA ALA A 212 -10.22 27.26 -6.73
C ALA A 212 -9.91 26.34 -7.92
N ILE A 213 -8.75 25.66 -7.93
CA ILE A 213 -8.44 24.64 -8.93
C ILE A 213 -9.12 23.30 -8.58
N HIS A 214 -9.17 22.92 -7.30
CA HIS A 214 -9.95 21.75 -6.87
C HIS A 214 -11.44 21.89 -7.17
N ASP A 215 -12.05 23.04 -6.88
CA ASP A 215 -13.46 23.32 -7.19
C ASP A 215 -13.72 23.31 -8.70
N ARG A 216 -12.83 23.90 -9.52
CA ARG A 216 -12.89 23.80 -10.98
C ARG A 216 -12.80 22.35 -11.46
N TYR A 217 -11.93 21.54 -10.86
CA TYR A 217 -11.80 20.11 -11.17
C TYR A 217 -13.07 19.34 -10.74
N GLU A 218 -13.66 19.63 -9.57
CA GLU A 218 -14.92 19.02 -9.12
C GLU A 218 -16.13 19.46 -9.99
N ASP A 219 -16.11 20.67 -10.56
CA ASP A 219 -17.12 21.13 -11.52
C ASP A 219 -16.92 20.52 -12.93
N ILE A 220 -15.69 20.29 -13.38
CA ILE A 220 -15.39 19.46 -14.56
C ILE A 220 -15.81 17.99 -14.32
N LYS A 221 -15.57 17.46 -13.12
CA LYS A 221 -16.03 16.13 -12.70
C LYS A 221 -17.56 16.02 -12.60
N ARG A 222 -18.28 17.15 -12.51
CA ARG A 222 -19.75 17.23 -12.64
C ARG A 222 -20.23 17.44 -14.09
N GLY A 223 -19.33 17.69 -15.05
CA GLY A 223 -19.68 18.07 -16.42
C GLY A 223 -18.69 17.60 -17.50
N GLU A 224 -19.20 16.74 -18.38
CA GLU A 224 -18.57 16.22 -19.62
C GLU A 224 -17.81 14.88 -19.53
N ILE A 225 -18.39 13.87 -20.20
CA ILE A 225 -17.72 12.76 -20.92
C ILE A 225 -16.46 12.18 -20.23
N HIS A 226 -16.62 11.68 -19.00
CA HIS A 226 -15.54 10.99 -18.30
C HIS A 226 -15.48 9.48 -18.64
N LEU A 227 -14.30 8.98 -19.02
CA LEU A 227 -14.08 7.57 -19.36
C LEU A 227 -14.44 6.62 -18.20
N THR A 228 -14.03 6.98 -16.99
CA THR A 228 -14.17 6.14 -15.77
C THR A 228 -15.62 5.86 -15.40
N GLU A 229 -16.56 6.77 -15.69
CA GLU A 229 -17.99 6.53 -15.42
C GLU A 229 -18.54 5.41 -16.31
N LEU A 230 -18.23 5.44 -17.61
CA LEU A 230 -18.64 4.41 -18.56
C LEU A 230 -17.98 3.06 -18.25
N GLN A 231 -16.73 3.07 -17.75
CA GLN A 231 -16.08 1.87 -17.21
C GLN A 231 -16.82 1.30 -15.99
N LYS A 232 -17.42 2.13 -15.13
CA LYS A 232 -18.18 1.68 -13.95
C LYS A 232 -19.61 1.21 -14.27
N MET A 233 -20.16 1.56 -15.43
CA MET A 233 -21.48 1.08 -15.85
C MET A 233 -21.51 -0.42 -16.17
N THR A 234 -22.62 -1.08 -15.81
CA THR A 234 -22.94 -2.45 -16.24
C THR A 234 -23.37 -2.49 -17.70
N MET A 235 -23.28 -3.66 -18.36
CA MET A 235 -23.68 -3.80 -19.77
C MET A 235 -25.14 -3.37 -20.03
N PRO A 236 -26.14 -3.68 -19.17
CA PRO A 236 -27.51 -3.18 -19.33
C PRO A 236 -27.69 -1.69 -19.02
N GLN A 237 -26.71 -1.02 -18.39
CA GLN A 237 -26.68 0.45 -18.31
C GLN A 237 -26.09 1.03 -19.61
N LEU A 238 -24.92 0.55 -20.05
CA LEU A 238 -24.28 0.99 -21.29
C LEU A 238 -25.19 0.86 -22.53
N ILE A 239 -25.96 -0.23 -22.64
CA ILE A 239 -26.95 -0.40 -23.72
C ILE A 239 -28.09 0.63 -23.63
N ARG A 240 -28.49 1.05 -22.42
CA ARG A 240 -29.46 2.14 -22.24
C ARG A 240 -28.85 3.49 -22.62
N THR A 241 -27.64 3.79 -22.16
CA THR A 241 -26.86 5.00 -22.50
C THR A 241 -26.68 5.15 -24.01
N ALA A 242 -26.23 4.10 -24.69
CA ALA A 242 -26.09 4.07 -26.15
C ALA A 242 -27.43 4.34 -26.87
N LYS A 243 -28.54 3.79 -26.37
CA LYS A 243 -29.87 4.02 -26.95
C LYS A 243 -30.40 5.44 -26.70
N SER A 244 -30.14 6.05 -25.54
CA SER A 244 -30.53 7.44 -25.27
C SER A 244 -29.69 8.46 -26.05
N GLU A 245 -28.44 8.14 -26.35
CA GLU A 245 -27.50 9.01 -27.07
C GLU A 245 -27.52 8.80 -28.60
N GLY A 246 -28.45 7.99 -29.11
CA GLY A 246 -28.65 7.78 -30.55
C GLY A 246 -27.57 6.95 -31.25
N VAL A 247 -26.74 6.23 -30.50
CA VAL A 247 -25.67 5.38 -31.06
C VAL A 247 -26.28 4.28 -31.94
N VAL A 248 -25.73 4.10 -33.14
CA VAL A 248 -26.19 3.10 -34.13
C VAL A 248 -25.35 1.81 -34.00
N GLU A 249 -25.95 0.65 -34.28
CA GLU A 249 -25.38 -0.71 -34.08
C GLU A 249 -24.61 -0.89 -32.75
N TYR A 250 -25.29 -0.79 -31.61
CA TYR A 250 -24.72 -1.12 -30.29
C TYR A 250 -24.88 -2.60 -29.90
N THR A 251 -25.67 -3.37 -30.66
CA THR A 251 -26.03 -4.76 -30.37
C THR A 251 -24.91 -5.73 -30.74
N GLY A 252 -24.51 -6.60 -29.81
CA GLY A 252 -23.49 -7.64 -30.03
C GLY A 252 -22.04 -7.20 -29.81
N LEU A 253 -21.81 -5.91 -29.55
CA LEU A 253 -20.51 -5.36 -29.15
C LEU A 253 -20.05 -5.88 -27.78
N LYS A 254 -18.73 -5.97 -27.54
CA LYS A 254 -18.21 -6.16 -26.17
C LYS A 254 -18.34 -4.85 -25.38
N LYS A 255 -18.16 -4.92 -24.06
CA LYS A 255 -18.21 -3.72 -23.17
C LYS A 255 -17.28 -2.60 -23.66
N GLN A 256 -16.04 -2.93 -24.03
CA GLN A 256 -15.05 -1.97 -24.51
C GLN A 256 -15.45 -1.36 -25.87
N ASP A 257 -15.81 -2.18 -26.86
CA ASP A 257 -16.28 -1.71 -28.17
C ASP A 257 -17.51 -0.78 -28.04
N LEU A 258 -18.41 -1.08 -27.10
CA LEU A 258 -19.60 -0.29 -26.80
C LEU A 258 -19.25 1.05 -26.12
N ILE A 259 -18.38 1.04 -25.10
CA ILE A 259 -17.85 2.27 -24.47
C ILE A 259 -17.17 3.15 -25.51
N PHE A 260 -16.31 2.56 -26.35
CA PHE A 260 -15.63 3.27 -27.44
C PHE A 260 -16.62 3.88 -28.45
N LYS A 261 -17.70 3.16 -28.82
CA LYS A 261 -18.71 3.68 -29.76
C LYS A 261 -19.55 4.81 -29.13
N ILE A 262 -19.90 4.71 -27.85
CA ILE A 262 -20.54 5.80 -27.07
C ILE A 262 -19.63 7.03 -27.04
N LEU A 263 -18.37 6.87 -26.61
CA LEU A 263 -17.38 7.95 -26.54
C LEU A 263 -17.14 8.61 -27.90
N LYS A 264 -17.02 7.81 -28.98
CA LYS A 264 -16.83 8.31 -30.34
C LYS A 264 -18.02 9.14 -30.84
N GLU A 265 -19.24 8.88 -30.37
CA GLU A 265 -20.41 9.70 -30.70
C GLU A 265 -20.47 10.97 -29.84
N ARG A 266 -20.24 10.85 -28.52
CA ARG A 266 -20.12 11.99 -27.59
C ARG A 266 -19.05 13.01 -28.02
N VAL A 267 -17.89 12.55 -28.53
CA VAL A 267 -16.83 13.39 -29.10
C VAL A 267 -17.30 14.22 -30.29
N LYS A 268 -18.16 13.68 -31.17
CA LYS A 268 -18.69 14.46 -32.31
C LYS A 268 -19.64 15.56 -31.86
N GLN A 269 -20.27 15.40 -30.69
CA GLN A 269 -21.27 16.34 -30.17
C GLN A 269 -20.63 17.45 -29.35
N ASN A 270 -19.70 17.13 -28.43
CA ASN A 270 -19.12 18.10 -27.49
C ASN A 270 -17.60 18.34 -27.68
N GLY A 271 -16.93 17.64 -28.59
CA GLY A 271 -15.56 17.94 -29.03
C GLY A 271 -14.40 17.43 -28.14
N LEU A 272 -14.58 17.28 -26.83
CA LEU A 272 -13.52 16.87 -25.89
C LEU A 272 -13.89 15.62 -25.07
N MET A 273 -12.88 14.98 -24.48
CA MET A 273 -12.99 13.92 -23.47
C MET A 273 -11.92 14.13 -22.41
N PHE A 274 -12.23 13.74 -21.17
CA PHE A 274 -11.28 13.73 -20.07
C PHE A 274 -11.04 12.31 -19.55
N GLY A 275 -9.82 12.10 -19.05
CA GLY A 275 -9.43 10.84 -18.43
C GLY A 275 -8.34 11.05 -17.38
N GLU A 276 -8.29 10.14 -16.43
CA GLU A 276 -7.36 10.12 -15.31
C GLU A 276 -6.82 8.70 -15.10
N GLY A 277 -5.58 8.58 -14.63
CA GLY A 277 -5.06 7.34 -14.08
C GLY A 277 -3.68 7.52 -13.46
N THR A 278 -3.17 6.45 -12.86
CA THR A 278 -1.83 6.42 -12.24
C THR A 278 -0.80 6.03 -13.30
N LEU A 279 0.17 6.90 -13.55
CA LEU A 279 1.20 6.70 -14.58
C LEU A 279 2.15 5.54 -14.23
N GLU A 280 2.26 4.58 -15.13
CA GLU A 280 3.39 3.65 -15.22
C GLU A 280 4.30 4.08 -16.38
N VAL A 281 5.55 4.45 -16.11
CA VAL A 281 6.57 4.69 -17.13
C VAL A 281 7.33 3.40 -17.42
N LEU A 282 7.33 2.97 -18.68
CA LEU A 282 8.00 1.74 -19.13
C LEU A 282 9.46 2.02 -19.53
N PRO A 283 10.33 0.99 -19.62
CA PRO A 283 11.76 1.15 -19.91
C PRO A 283 12.08 1.91 -21.21
N ASP A 284 11.19 1.84 -22.20
CA ASP A 284 11.28 2.56 -23.48
C ASP A 284 10.97 4.07 -23.37
N GLY A 285 10.66 4.58 -22.17
CA GLY A 285 10.45 5.99 -21.87
C GLY A 285 9.07 6.55 -22.25
N PHE A 286 8.16 5.72 -22.78
CA PHE A 286 6.72 6.02 -22.84
C PHE A 286 5.99 5.41 -21.64
N GLY A 287 4.73 5.79 -21.43
CA GLY A 287 3.96 5.27 -20.30
C GLY A 287 2.47 5.11 -20.57
N PHE A 288 1.78 4.56 -19.59
CA PHE A 288 0.32 4.39 -19.58
C PHE A 288 -0.25 4.89 -18.26
N LEU A 289 -1.40 5.56 -18.31
CA LEU A 289 -2.21 5.81 -17.12
C LEU A 289 -3.06 4.57 -16.85
N ARG A 290 -2.72 3.85 -15.78
CA ARG A 290 -3.42 2.65 -15.30
C ARG A 290 -4.58 3.03 -14.40
N SER A 291 -5.70 2.31 -14.48
CA SER A 291 -6.86 2.53 -13.61
C SER A 291 -6.75 1.75 -12.28
N PRO A 292 -7.09 2.37 -11.12
CA PRO A 292 -7.20 1.65 -9.85
C PRO A 292 -8.31 0.60 -9.86
N ASP A 293 -9.40 0.82 -10.61
CA ASP A 293 -10.53 -0.11 -10.73
C ASP A 293 -10.14 -1.46 -11.38
N TYR A 294 -8.95 -1.51 -11.98
CA TYR A 294 -8.34 -2.70 -12.60
C TYR A 294 -7.06 -3.13 -11.87
N ASN A 295 -6.89 -2.77 -10.59
CA ASN A 295 -5.71 -3.09 -9.77
C ASN A 295 -4.37 -2.62 -10.38
N TYR A 296 -4.40 -1.50 -11.14
CA TYR A 296 -3.28 -0.97 -11.94
C TYR A 296 -2.74 -1.91 -13.04
N LEU A 297 -3.51 -2.93 -13.43
CA LEU A 297 -3.11 -3.88 -14.47
C LEU A 297 -3.19 -3.28 -15.88
N PRO A 298 -2.37 -3.74 -16.84
CA PRO A 298 -2.47 -3.33 -18.24
C PRO A 298 -3.85 -3.65 -18.85
N CYS A 299 -4.57 -2.61 -19.25
CA CYS A 299 -5.92 -2.69 -19.81
C CYS A 299 -5.95 -2.12 -21.25
N PRO A 300 -6.75 -2.67 -22.18
CA PRO A 300 -6.97 -2.05 -23.49
C PRO A 300 -7.52 -0.61 -23.42
N ASP A 301 -8.18 -0.24 -22.32
CA ASP A 301 -8.74 1.10 -22.09
C ASP A 301 -7.72 2.09 -21.49
N ASP A 302 -6.46 1.69 -21.25
CA ASP A 302 -5.43 2.55 -20.68
C ASP A 302 -5.08 3.74 -21.61
N ILE A 303 -4.66 4.85 -21.00
CA ILE A 303 -4.32 6.09 -21.71
C ILE A 303 -2.81 6.14 -21.93
N TYR A 304 -2.37 6.09 -23.18
CA TYR A 304 -0.97 6.28 -23.60
C TYR A 304 -0.48 7.71 -23.32
N VAL A 305 0.72 7.80 -22.74
CA VAL A 305 1.45 9.05 -22.48
C VAL A 305 2.79 9.01 -23.22
N SER A 306 3.06 10.03 -24.02
CA SER A 306 4.27 10.07 -24.85
C SER A 306 5.54 10.39 -24.05
N PRO A 307 6.73 9.94 -24.51
CA PRO A 307 8.02 10.33 -23.91
C PRO A 307 8.27 11.84 -23.91
N SER A 308 7.59 12.59 -24.78
CA SER A 308 7.69 14.05 -24.82
C SER A 308 6.84 14.74 -23.74
N GLN A 309 5.67 14.20 -23.41
CA GLN A 309 4.88 14.67 -22.26
C GLN A 309 5.57 14.32 -20.94
N ILE A 310 6.06 13.07 -20.81
CA ILE A 310 6.79 12.61 -19.62
C ILE A 310 8.01 13.49 -19.34
N ARG A 311 8.84 13.78 -20.36
CA ARG A 311 10.02 14.65 -20.19
C ARG A 311 9.66 16.13 -20.01
N ARG A 312 8.62 16.65 -20.67
CA ARG A 312 8.20 18.06 -20.51
C ARG A 312 7.72 18.35 -19.09
N PHE A 313 6.89 17.48 -18.55
CA PHE A 313 6.27 17.65 -17.23
C PHE A 313 6.95 16.78 -16.15
N GLY A 314 8.23 16.44 -16.30
CA GLY A 314 9.02 15.71 -15.29
C GLY A 314 8.40 14.43 -14.71
N LEU A 315 7.48 13.77 -15.44
CA LEU A 315 6.57 12.80 -14.86
C LEU A 315 7.31 11.53 -14.40
N LYS A 316 6.95 11.05 -13.22
CA LYS A 316 7.48 9.83 -12.60
C LYS A 316 6.38 8.78 -12.45
N THR A 317 6.75 7.50 -12.41
CA THR A 317 5.82 6.42 -12.07
C THR A 317 5.11 6.70 -10.75
N GLY A 318 3.84 6.30 -10.66
CA GLY A 318 2.95 6.58 -9.53
C GLY A 318 2.23 7.93 -9.62
N ALA A 319 2.57 8.83 -10.55
CA ALA A 319 1.92 10.13 -10.62
C ALA A 319 0.47 9.96 -11.11
N ILE A 320 -0.50 10.49 -10.38
CA ILE A 320 -1.87 10.60 -10.86
C ILE A 320 -1.88 11.73 -11.89
N VAL A 321 -2.25 11.43 -13.13
CA VAL A 321 -2.30 12.42 -14.22
C VAL A 321 -3.72 12.48 -14.73
N ALA A 322 -4.29 13.68 -14.77
CA ALA A 322 -5.61 13.94 -15.33
C ALA A 322 -5.50 14.91 -16.51
N GLY A 323 -6.33 14.70 -17.53
CA GLY A 323 -6.49 15.70 -18.58
C GLY A 323 -7.22 15.25 -19.83
N GLN A 324 -7.09 16.06 -20.90
CA GLN A 324 -7.77 15.83 -22.16
C GLN A 324 -7.19 14.61 -22.88
N ILE A 325 -8.07 13.68 -23.27
CA ILE A 325 -7.72 12.47 -24.02
C ILE A 325 -8.39 12.46 -25.39
N ARG A 326 -7.82 11.69 -26.32
CA ARG A 326 -8.40 11.40 -27.63
C ARG A 326 -8.52 9.89 -27.85
N PRO A 327 -9.45 9.43 -28.72
CA PRO A 327 -9.48 8.02 -29.11
C PRO A 327 -8.25 7.66 -29.95
N PRO A 328 -7.90 6.36 -30.04
CA PRO A 328 -6.99 5.85 -31.05
C PRO A 328 -7.43 6.22 -32.48
N LYS A 329 -6.45 6.53 -33.32
CA LYS A 329 -6.56 6.57 -34.79
C LYS A 329 -6.52 5.14 -35.34
N GLU A 330 -6.74 4.99 -36.65
CA GLU A 330 -6.87 3.69 -37.33
C GLU A 330 -5.66 2.73 -37.15
N ASN A 331 -4.47 3.27 -36.89
CA ASN A 331 -3.23 2.51 -36.64
C ASN A 331 -2.82 2.45 -35.15
N GLU A 332 -3.65 2.95 -34.23
CA GLU A 332 -3.40 3.00 -32.79
C GLU A 332 -4.36 2.06 -32.04
N ARG A 333 -4.01 1.62 -30.82
CA ARG A 333 -4.84 0.69 -30.03
C ARG A 333 -5.40 1.27 -28.73
N TYR A 334 -4.78 2.32 -28.22
CA TYR A 334 -5.05 2.88 -26.89
C TYR A 334 -5.57 4.31 -27.01
N PHE A 335 -6.28 4.80 -25.99
CA PHE A 335 -6.51 6.23 -25.84
C PHE A 335 -5.17 6.95 -25.71
N ALA A 336 -5.09 8.22 -26.09
CA ALA A 336 -3.85 9.00 -25.98
C ALA A 336 -4.13 10.32 -25.28
N LEU A 337 -3.25 10.69 -24.33
CA LEU A 337 -3.31 11.98 -23.67
C LEU A 337 -2.95 13.09 -24.68
N LEU A 338 -3.80 14.10 -24.81
CA LEU A 338 -3.53 15.32 -25.58
C LEU A 338 -2.82 16.36 -24.70
N ARG A 339 -3.47 16.73 -23.59
CA ARG A 339 -3.03 17.79 -22.68
C ARG A 339 -3.13 17.29 -21.24
N VAL A 340 -2.08 17.50 -20.45
CA VAL A 340 -2.14 17.37 -18.99
C VAL A 340 -2.88 18.60 -18.46
N GLU A 341 -3.89 18.40 -17.62
CA GLU A 341 -4.61 19.48 -16.93
C GLU A 341 -4.23 19.54 -15.44
N ALA A 342 -3.92 18.39 -14.82
CA ALA A 342 -3.49 18.30 -13.43
C ALA A 342 -2.53 17.12 -13.19
N ILE A 343 -1.67 17.26 -12.18
CA ILE A 343 -0.78 16.21 -11.64
C ILE A 343 -1.04 16.10 -10.13
N ASN A 344 -1.42 14.92 -9.65
CA ASN A 344 -1.83 14.66 -8.25
C ASN A 344 -2.87 15.68 -7.71
N TYR A 345 -3.76 16.14 -8.58
CA TYR A 345 -4.80 17.15 -8.34
C TYR A 345 -4.32 18.60 -8.10
N GLU A 346 -3.06 18.92 -8.41
CA GLU A 346 -2.57 20.31 -8.52
C GLU A 346 -2.22 20.68 -9.98
N ASP A 347 -1.95 21.96 -10.22
CA ASP A 347 -1.50 22.49 -11.51
C ASP A 347 -0.16 21.86 -11.96
N PRO A 348 0.00 21.46 -13.24
CA PRO A 348 1.22 20.83 -13.74
C PRO A 348 2.50 21.67 -13.61
N ASP A 349 2.41 23.00 -13.64
CA ASP A 349 3.59 23.87 -13.60
C ASP A 349 4.19 23.95 -12.17
N LYS A 350 3.36 23.73 -11.12
CA LYS A 350 3.80 23.61 -9.71
C LYS A 350 4.70 22.41 -9.42
N LEU A 351 4.79 21.41 -10.31
CA LEU A 351 5.66 20.24 -10.09
C LEU A 351 7.13 20.66 -9.90
N SER A 352 7.56 21.77 -10.51
CA SER A 352 8.93 22.28 -10.40
C SER A 352 9.35 22.69 -8.97
N GLU A 353 8.37 22.91 -8.08
CA GLU A 353 8.57 23.28 -6.67
C GLU A 353 8.65 22.05 -5.74
N LYS A 354 8.26 20.86 -6.22
CA LYS A 354 8.11 19.64 -5.40
C LYS A 354 9.45 18.89 -5.26
N VAL A 355 9.86 18.65 -4.01
CA VAL A 355 11.04 17.83 -3.67
C VAL A 355 10.73 16.34 -3.82
N GLY A 356 11.72 15.54 -4.23
CA GLY A 356 11.56 14.08 -4.41
C GLY A 356 11.48 13.31 -3.08
N PHE A 357 10.67 12.26 -3.02
CA PHE A 357 10.40 11.50 -1.79
C PHE A 357 11.65 10.92 -1.10
N ASP A 358 12.68 10.55 -1.86
CA ASP A 358 13.92 10.01 -1.29
C ASP A 358 14.91 11.12 -0.84
N ASP A 359 14.65 12.38 -1.19
CA ASP A 359 15.40 13.58 -0.76
C ASP A 359 14.77 14.29 0.45
N LEU A 360 13.50 13.99 0.78
CA LEU A 360 12.72 14.59 1.89
C LEU A 360 13.14 14.10 3.30
N THR A 361 13.08 14.98 4.30
CA THR A 361 13.64 14.74 5.64
C THR A 361 12.82 13.73 6.47
N PRO A 362 13.40 12.59 6.89
CA PRO A 362 12.68 11.54 7.59
C PRO A 362 12.60 11.77 9.10
N LEU A 363 11.38 11.92 9.65
CA LEU A 363 11.13 12.05 11.08
C LEU A 363 10.60 10.75 11.73
N HIS A 364 10.64 10.72 13.06
CA HIS A 364 9.83 9.78 13.84
C HIS A 364 8.32 10.02 13.60
N PRO A 365 7.46 9.00 13.76
CA PRO A 365 6.01 9.20 13.67
C PRO A 365 5.54 10.26 14.66
N LEU A 366 4.68 11.16 14.18
CA LEU A 366 4.06 12.25 14.94
C LEU A 366 2.60 12.35 14.51
N GLY A 367 1.73 12.93 15.35
CA GLY A 367 0.29 13.01 15.06
C GLY A 367 -0.37 11.64 15.09
N ARG A 368 -0.95 11.27 16.23
CA ARG A 368 -1.58 9.96 16.44
C ARG A 368 -2.79 9.75 15.52
N ILE A 369 -2.75 8.68 14.74
CA ILE A 369 -3.89 8.14 14.03
C ILE A 369 -4.75 7.38 15.06
N GLN A 370 -5.63 8.12 15.75
CA GLN A 370 -6.59 7.55 16.71
C GLN A 370 -7.57 6.59 16.00
N LEU A 371 -7.68 5.36 16.50
CA LEU A 371 -8.56 4.30 16.00
C LEU A 371 -9.82 4.10 16.87
N GLU A 372 -9.85 4.60 18.11
CA GLU A 372 -11.06 4.62 18.93
C GLU A 372 -12.17 5.41 18.23
N THR A 373 -13.30 4.74 17.97
CA THR A 373 -14.48 5.30 17.28
C THR A 373 -15.71 5.24 18.20
N GLY A 374 -16.33 4.07 18.31
CA GLY A 374 -17.45 3.80 19.22
C GLY A 374 -17.05 2.97 20.43
N SER A 375 -17.84 3.05 21.50
CA SER A 375 -17.64 2.27 22.75
C SER A 375 -17.53 0.77 22.51
N ASP A 376 -18.22 0.29 21.49
CA ASP A 376 -18.43 -1.12 21.18
C ASP A 376 -17.25 -1.71 20.38
N GLU A 377 -16.44 -0.87 19.73
CA GLU A 377 -15.27 -1.28 18.95
C GLU A 377 -14.04 -1.51 19.84
N ILE A 378 -14.19 -2.46 20.77
CA ILE A 378 -13.17 -2.84 21.75
C ILE A 378 -11.84 -3.22 21.08
N ASN A 379 -11.84 -3.75 19.85
CA ASN A 379 -10.60 -4.10 19.15
C ASN A 379 -9.72 -2.87 18.92
N MET A 380 -10.28 -1.80 18.36
CA MET A 380 -9.54 -0.58 18.04
C MET A 380 -9.20 0.22 19.28
N ARG A 381 -10.11 0.23 20.28
CA ARG A 381 -9.84 0.77 21.60
C ARG A 381 -8.63 0.11 22.28
N VAL A 382 -8.45 -1.22 22.15
CA VAL A 382 -7.26 -1.93 22.65
C VAL A 382 -6.02 -1.57 21.83
N VAL A 383 -6.09 -1.58 20.49
CA VAL A 383 -4.95 -1.22 19.62
C VAL A 383 -4.44 0.19 19.94
N ASP A 384 -5.32 1.17 20.13
CA ASP A 384 -4.94 2.55 20.46
C ASP A 384 -4.15 2.70 21.77
N MET A 385 -4.41 1.85 22.77
CA MET A 385 -3.71 1.88 24.07
C MET A 385 -2.46 1.00 24.09
N VAL A 386 -2.40 -0.06 23.29
CA VAL A 386 -1.29 -1.03 23.31
C VAL A 386 -0.23 -0.69 22.25
N THR A 387 -0.65 -0.22 21.09
CA THR A 387 0.20 0.12 19.94
C THR A 387 -0.30 1.41 19.30
N PRO A 388 -0.08 2.59 19.92
CA PRO A 388 -0.44 3.85 19.29
C PRO A 388 0.26 3.97 17.93
N ILE A 389 -0.48 4.46 16.94
CA ILE A 389 -0.02 4.59 15.56
C ILE A 389 0.11 6.08 15.24
N GLY A 390 1.26 6.53 14.76
CA GLY A 390 1.46 7.89 14.25
C GLY A 390 1.36 7.98 12.74
N LYS A 391 1.06 9.18 12.21
CA LYS A 391 1.29 9.51 10.80
C LYS A 391 2.79 9.27 10.51
N GLY A 392 3.09 8.30 9.65
CA GLY A 392 4.46 7.84 9.35
C GLY A 392 4.90 6.51 10.00
N GLN A 393 4.01 5.74 10.62
CA GLN A 393 4.37 4.46 11.27
C GLN A 393 4.84 3.36 10.29
N ARG A 394 5.79 2.52 10.74
CA ARG A 394 6.16 1.22 10.14
C ARG A 394 5.73 0.09 11.09
N GLY A 395 4.46 -0.29 11.01
CA GLY A 395 3.84 -1.29 11.88
C GLY A 395 3.85 -2.70 11.29
N LEU A 396 4.15 -3.70 12.11
CA LEU A 396 3.97 -5.11 11.79
C LEU A 396 2.83 -5.72 12.61
N ILE A 397 1.80 -6.22 11.93
CA ILE A 397 0.75 -7.04 12.55
C ILE A 397 1.19 -8.51 12.47
N VAL A 398 1.79 -9.00 13.56
CA VAL A 398 2.45 -10.31 13.64
C VAL A 398 1.40 -11.37 13.96
N ALA A 399 0.97 -12.11 12.94
CA ALA A 399 -0.27 -12.88 12.97
C ALA A 399 -0.09 -14.35 12.56
N PRO A 400 -0.22 -15.31 13.50
CA PRO A 400 -0.38 -16.72 13.18
C PRO A 400 -1.61 -16.98 12.29
N PRO A 401 -1.62 -18.03 11.44
CA PRO A 401 -2.79 -18.38 10.65
C PRO A 401 -4.06 -18.57 11.50
N ARG A 402 -5.19 -18.04 11.01
CA ARG A 402 -6.54 -18.05 11.63
C ARG A 402 -6.72 -17.15 12.87
N THR A 403 -5.89 -16.12 13.07
CA THR A 403 -5.97 -15.20 14.24
C THR A 403 -6.84 -13.94 14.09
N GLY A 404 -7.65 -13.83 13.04
CA GLY A 404 -8.53 -12.67 12.83
C GLY A 404 -7.88 -11.47 12.12
N LYS A 405 -6.62 -11.62 11.67
CA LYS A 405 -5.87 -10.75 10.74
C LYS A 405 -6.76 -9.84 9.86
N THR A 406 -7.52 -10.44 8.94
CA THR A 406 -8.32 -9.76 7.93
C THR A 406 -9.39 -8.84 8.55
N MET A 407 -10.08 -9.29 9.61
CA MET A 407 -11.06 -8.47 10.34
C MET A 407 -10.42 -7.31 11.09
N LEU A 408 -9.18 -7.48 11.58
CA LEU A 408 -8.45 -6.42 12.27
C LEU A 408 -8.05 -5.30 11.31
N LEU A 409 -7.57 -5.65 10.10
CA LEU A 409 -7.26 -4.69 9.04
C LEU A 409 -8.49 -3.91 8.58
N GLN A 410 -9.63 -4.57 8.36
CA GLN A 410 -10.90 -3.90 8.03
C GLN A 410 -11.31 -2.88 9.10
N LYS A 411 -11.18 -3.24 10.39
CA LYS A 411 -11.46 -2.34 11.52
C LYS A 411 -10.50 -1.16 11.58
N ILE A 412 -9.20 -1.38 11.32
CA ILE A 412 -8.21 -0.31 11.21
C ILE A 412 -8.59 0.64 10.07
N ALA A 413 -8.79 0.11 8.85
CA ALA A 413 -9.16 0.89 7.67
C ALA A 413 -10.38 1.78 7.92
N ASN A 414 -11.47 1.20 8.40
CA ASN A 414 -12.72 1.92 8.64
C ASN A 414 -12.63 2.92 9.80
N SER A 415 -11.77 2.67 10.80
CA SER A 415 -11.55 3.64 11.88
C SER A 415 -10.71 4.82 11.43
N ILE A 416 -9.70 4.59 10.57
CA ILE A 416 -8.93 5.66 9.93
C ILE A 416 -9.84 6.51 9.05
N LEU A 417 -10.67 5.89 8.20
CA LEU A 417 -11.62 6.61 7.33
C LEU A 417 -12.71 7.37 8.10
N THR A 418 -13.01 6.96 9.34
CA THR A 418 -13.99 7.64 10.22
C THR A 418 -13.36 8.83 10.95
N ASN A 419 -12.14 8.66 11.47
CA ASN A 419 -11.49 9.64 12.36
C ASN A 419 -10.54 10.61 11.64
N HIS A 420 -9.97 10.20 10.50
CA HIS A 420 -8.96 10.94 9.71
C HIS A 420 -9.37 10.94 8.22
N PRO A 421 -10.49 11.59 7.83
CA PRO A 421 -10.97 11.61 6.46
C PRO A 421 -10.03 12.37 5.49
N ASP A 422 -9.05 13.11 6.02
CA ASP A 422 -7.93 13.71 5.31
C ASP A 422 -6.88 12.67 4.85
N ALA A 423 -6.80 11.53 5.53
CA ALA A 423 -5.86 10.46 5.20
C ALA A 423 -6.36 9.59 4.04
N TYR A 424 -5.43 9.19 3.17
CA TYR A 424 -5.71 8.33 2.03
C TYR A 424 -5.32 6.88 2.32
N VAL A 425 -6.30 5.97 2.34
CA VAL A 425 -6.13 4.57 2.76
C VAL A 425 -6.06 3.65 1.54
N MET A 426 -4.90 3.03 1.34
CA MET A 426 -4.64 2.02 0.31
C MET A 426 -4.58 0.63 0.96
N VAL A 427 -5.56 -0.23 0.73
CA VAL A 427 -5.47 -1.64 1.15
C VAL A 427 -4.84 -2.45 0.03
N LEU A 428 -3.69 -3.08 0.28
CA LEU A 428 -2.93 -3.84 -0.70
C LEU A 428 -2.92 -5.33 -0.33
N LEU A 429 -3.61 -6.15 -1.11
CA LEU A 429 -3.78 -7.58 -0.89
C LEU A 429 -2.91 -8.38 -1.88
N ILE A 430 -1.98 -9.18 -1.37
CA ILE A 430 -0.96 -9.90 -2.15
C ILE A 430 -1.02 -11.39 -1.83
N ASP A 431 -1.26 -12.23 -2.86
CA ASP A 431 -1.33 -13.70 -2.76
C ASP A 431 -2.39 -14.16 -1.73
N GLU A 432 -3.43 -13.35 -1.53
CA GLU A 432 -4.58 -13.70 -0.69
C GLU A 432 -5.77 -14.13 -1.56
N ARG A 433 -6.85 -14.59 -0.92
CA ARG A 433 -7.92 -15.31 -1.61
C ARG A 433 -8.99 -14.41 -2.21
N PRO A 434 -9.60 -14.78 -3.37
CA PRO A 434 -10.66 -14.00 -3.99
C PRO A 434 -11.85 -13.70 -3.06
N GLU A 435 -12.21 -14.60 -2.15
CA GLU A 435 -13.28 -14.36 -1.18
C GLU A 435 -12.92 -13.32 -0.12
N GLU A 436 -11.65 -13.26 0.31
CA GLU A 436 -11.16 -12.28 1.30
C GLU A 436 -10.97 -10.89 0.66
N VAL A 437 -10.55 -10.84 -0.62
CA VAL A 437 -10.56 -9.60 -1.42
C VAL A 437 -11.97 -9.04 -1.53
N THR A 438 -12.94 -9.88 -1.94
CA THR A 438 -14.35 -9.49 -2.12
C THR A 438 -14.97 -8.97 -0.81
N ASP A 439 -14.59 -9.52 0.35
CA ASP A 439 -15.05 -9.04 1.65
C ASP A 439 -14.42 -7.68 2.03
N MET A 440 -13.11 -7.51 1.77
CA MET A 440 -12.41 -6.25 1.98
C MET A 440 -13.00 -5.10 1.15
N GLU A 441 -13.24 -5.30 -0.16
CA GLU A 441 -13.90 -4.34 -1.06
C GLU A 441 -15.32 -3.96 -0.61
N ARG A 442 -16.01 -4.86 0.10
CA ARG A 442 -17.36 -4.60 0.62
C ARG A 442 -17.33 -3.86 1.95
N SER A 443 -16.34 -4.14 2.78
CA SER A 443 -16.16 -3.64 4.15
C SER A 443 -15.49 -2.26 4.19
N VAL A 444 -14.48 -2.02 3.36
CA VAL A 444 -13.68 -0.78 3.33
C VAL A 444 -14.15 0.12 2.20
N LYS A 445 -14.82 1.24 2.55
CA LYS A 445 -15.37 2.21 1.58
C LYS A 445 -15.26 3.63 2.09
N GLY A 446 -14.75 4.52 1.24
CA GLY A 446 -14.64 5.95 1.48
C GLY A 446 -14.19 6.69 0.22
N PRO A 447 -14.30 8.04 0.17
CA PRO A 447 -13.82 8.83 -0.96
C PRO A 447 -12.30 8.83 -1.07
N THR A 448 -11.60 8.60 0.04
CA THR A 448 -10.14 8.52 0.17
C THR A 448 -9.66 7.07 0.40
N ALA A 449 -10.45 6.08 -0.03
CA ALA A 449 -10.14 4.66 0.15
C ALA A 449 -10.01 3.93 -1.19
N GLU A 450 -8.98 3.10 -1.32
CA GLU A 450 -8.85 2.14 -2.43
C GLU A 450 -8.42 0.76 -1.93
N VAL A 451 -8.96 -0.29 -2.54
CA VAL A 451 -8.58 -1.69 -2.31
C VAL A 451 -7.97 -2.22 -3.60
N ILE A 452 -6.72 -2.67 -3.54
CA ILE A 452 -5.94 -3.20 -4.65
C ILE A 452 -5.54 -4.64 -4.31
N SER A 453 -5.66 -5.54 -5.26
CA SER A 453 -5.40 -6.96 -5.07
C SER A 453 -4.64 -7.62 -6.23
N SER A 454 -3.85 -8.64 -5.85
CA SER A 454 -3.41 -9.71 -6.73
C SER A 454 -3.61 -11.02 -5.98
N THR A 455 -4.57 -11.84 -6.41
CA THR A 455 -4.89 -13.11 -5.75
C THR A 455 -3.80 -14.16 -5.96
N PHE A 456 -3.87 -15.27 -5.22
CA PHE A 456 -2.93 -16.40 -5.35
C PHE A 456 -2.94 -17.08 -6.74
N ASP A 457 -3.93 -16.79 -7.59
CA ASP A 457 -4.03 -17.31 -8.96
C ASP A 457 -3.00 -16.68 -9.92
N GLU A 458 -2.34 -15.61 -9.48
CA GLU A 458 -1.51 -14.72 -10.29
C GLU A 458 0.00 -14.95 -10.06
N PRO A 459 0.88 -14.65 -11.04
CA PRO A 459 2.32 -14.88 -10.90
C PRO A 459 3.00 -13.90 -9.94
N ALA A 460 4.12 -14.32 -9.34
CA ALA A 460 4.91 -13.53 -8.40
C ALA A 460 5.35 -12.17 -8.97
N SER A 461 5.75 -12.12 -10.24
CA SER A 461 6.05 -10.90 -11.00
C SER A 461 4.89 -9.89 -11.03
N ARG A 462 3.63 -10.35 -11.07
CA ARG A 462 2.45 -9.47 -10.97
C ARG A 462 2.25 -8.93 -9.55
N HIS A 463 2.45 -9.76 -8.52
CA HIS A 463 2.43 -9.28 -7.13
C HIS A 463 3.46 -8.14 -6.91
N ILE A 464 4.65 -8.30 -7.50
CA ILE A 464 5.70 -7.28 -7.48
C ILE A 464 5.27 -6.02 -8.24
N GLN A 465 4.78 -6.14 -9.48
CA GLN A 465 4.36 -4.98 -10.28
C GLN A 465 3.28 -4.15 -9.59
N VAL A 466 2.23 -4.81 -9.05
CA VAL A 466 1.14 -4.13 -8.34
C VAL A 466 1.66 -3.44 -7.07
N ALA A 467 2.57 -4.08 -6.32
CA ALA A 467 3.18 -3.46 -5.14
C ALA A 467 4.11 -2.29 -5.49
N GLU A 468 4.91 -2.37 -6.56
CA GLU A 468 5.76 -1.25 -7.02
C GLU A 468 4.93 -0.07 -7.55
N MET A 469 3.78 -0.32 -8.20
CA MET A 469 2.84 0.74 -8.58
C MET A 469 2.20 1.43 -7.36
N VAL A 470 1.70 0.66 -6.39
CA VAL A 470 1.08 1.23 -5.17
C VAL A 470 2.07 2.05 -4.35
N ILE A 471 3.30 1.56 -4.15
CA ILE A 471 4.29 2.29 -3.34
C ILE A 471 4.76 3.57 -4.03
N GLU A 472 4.95 3.57 -5.36
CA GLU A 472 5.32 4.80 -6.07
C GLU A 472 4.15 5.79 -6.10
N LYS A 473 2.88 5.35 -6.25
CA LYS A 473 1.71 6.23 -6.10
C LYS A 473 1.68 6.88 -4.71
N ALA A 474 1.84 6.09 -3.66
CA ALA A 474 1.86 6.58 -2.29
C ALA A 474 2.96 7.64 -2.09
N LYS A 475 4.17 7.42 -2.63
CA LYS A 475 5.26 8.42 -2.60
C LYS A 475 4.88 9.72 -3.31
N ARG A 476 4.34 9.66 -4.54
CA ARG A 476 3.91 10.85 -5.29
C ARG A 476 2.83 11.65 -4.55
N MET A 477 1.89 10.97 -3.88
CA MET A 477 0.87 11.64 -3.07
C MET A 477 1.46 12.31 -1.82
N VAL A 478 2.49 11.71 -1.20
CA VAL A 478 3.18 12.29 -0.03
C VAL A 478 4.08 13.47 -0.41
N GLU A 479 4.72 13.45 -1.59
CA GLU A 479 5.41 14.61 -2.19
C GLU A 479 4.45 15.81 -2.39
N TYR A 480 3.15 15.53 -2.49
CA TYR A 480 2.05 16.50 -2.60
C TYR A 480 1.31 16.69 -1.26
N GLY A 481 2.03 16.55 -0.15
CA GLY A 481 1.55 16.89 1.21
C GLY A 481 0.51 15.94 1.82
N ARG A 482 0.06 14.89 1.12
CA ARG A 482 -0.98 13.98 1.63
C ARG A 482 -0.42 13.03 2.69
N ASP A 483 -1.22 12.72 3.70
CA ASP A 483 -0.97 11.60 4.61
C ASP A 483 -1.58 10.32 4.02
N VAL A 484 -0.73 9.33 3.73
CA VAL A 484 -1.11 8.08 3.07
C VAL A 484 -0.89 6.90 4.02
N VAL A 485 -1.85 5.99 4.09
CA VAL A 485 -1.79 4.76 4.89
C VAL A 485 -1.93 3.54 3.97
N ILE A 486 -0.87 2.75 3.84
CA ILE A 486 -0.94 1.44 3.18
C ILE A 486 -1.19 0.37 4.23
N LEU A 487 -2.26 -0.41 4.03
CA LEU A 487 -2.57 -1.62 4.80
C LEU A 487 -2.22 -2.84 3.93
N LEU A 488 -1.02 -3.41 4.14
CA LEU A 488 -0.47 -4.50 3.32
C LEU A 488 -0.78 -5.87 3.96
N ASP A 489 -1.48 -6.72 3.21
CA ASP A 489 -1.74 -8.11 3.59
C ASP A 489 -1.27 -9.07 2.48
N SER A 490 -0.06 -9.66 2.51
CA SER A 490 0.93 -9.63 3.59
C SER A 490 2.36 -9.35 3.12
N ILE A 491 3.20 -8.84 4.02
CA ILE A 491 4.62 -8.61 3.73
C ILE A 491 5.39 -9.91 3.54
N THR A 492 4.98 -10.98 4.23
CA THR A 492 5.58 -12.31 4.10
C THR A 492 5.35 -12.88 2.70
N ARG A 493 4.13 -12.77 2.17
CA ARG A 493 3.80 -13.20 0.80
C ARG A 493 4.50 -12.33 -0.25
N LEU A 494 4.55 -11.01 -0.05
CA LEU A 494 5.30 -10.11 -0.95
C LEU A 494 6.81 -10.44 -0.96
N ALA A 495 7.43 -10.69 0.19
CA ALA A 495 8.83 -11.11 0.28
C ALA A 495 9.10 -12.48 -0.38
N ARG A 496 8.16 -13.43 -0.28
CA ARG A 496 8.20 -14.69 -1.03
C ARG A 496 8.17 -14.46 -2.54
N ALA A 497 7.29 -13.58 -3.04
CA ALA A 497 7.23 -13.23 -4.46
C ALA A 497 8.57 -12.66 -4.98
N TYR A 498 9.15 -11.70 -4.25
CA TYR A 498 10.49 -11.16 -4.56
C TYR A 498 11.60 -12.21 -4.50
N ASN A 499 11.49 -13.23 -3.65
CA ASN A 499 12.47 -14.33 -3.61
C ASN A 499 12.34 -15.30 -4.79
N THR A 500 11.13 -15.54 -5.29
CA THR A 500 10.88 -16.37 -6.48
C THR A 500 11.42 -15.72 -7.75
N GLU A 501 11.27 -14.40 -7.88
CA GLU A 501 11.69 -13.63 -9.05
C GLU A 501 13.15 -13.10 -8.93
N ALA A 502 13.88 -13.44 -7.85
CA ALA A 502 15.24 -13.00 -7.65
C ALA A 502 16.26 -13.79 -8.52
N PRO A 503 17.14 -13.10 -9.27
CA PRO A 503 18.27 -13.76 -9.93
C PRO A 503 19.20 -14.34 -8.85
N HIS A 504 19.61 -15.60 -9.02
CA HIS A 504 20.36 -16.32 -7.98
C HIS A 504 21.74 -15.69 -7.74
N SER A 505 21.96 -15.14 -6.54
CA SER A 505 23.22 -14.49 -6.15
C SER A 505 24.37 -15.46 -5.84
N GLY A 506 24.08 -16.77 -5.84
CA GLY A 506 24.97 -17.82 -5.34
C GLY A 506 25.08 -17.88 -3.80
N LYS A 507 24.34 -17.04 -3.07
CA LYS A 507 24.32 -16.99 -1.60
C LYS A 507 22.91 -17.17 -1.07
N ILE A 508 22.58 -18.40 -0.70
CA ILE A 508 21.30 -18.76 -0.08
C ILE A 508 21.46 -18.68 1.45
N LEU A 509 20.60 -17.89 2.09
CA LEU A 509 20.48 -17.73 3.54
C LEU A 509 19.64 -18.88 4.15
N THR A 510 19.69 -18.99 5.47
CA THR A 510 18.79 -19.85 6.24
C THR A 510 17.33 -19.63 5.83
N GLY A 511 16.57 -20.70 5.65
CA GLY A 511 15.17 -20.63 5.18
C GLY A 511 15.00 -20.69 3.65
N GLY A 512 16.09 -20.73 2.86
CA GLY A 512 16.01 -20.85 1.39
C GLY A 512 15.84 -19.50 0.68
N ILE A 513 16.25 -18.41 1.33
CA ILE A 513 16.11 -17.04 0.85
C ILE A 513 17.40 -16.60 0.15
N ASP A 514 17.33 -16.01 -1.03
CA ASP A 514 18.53 -15.42 -1.66
C ASP A 514 18.97 -14.14 -0.92
N ALA A 515 20.28 -13.96 -0.73
CA ALA A 515 20.83 -12.82 0.02
C ALA A 515 20.48 -11.43 -0.57
N SER A 516 20.05 -11.36 -1.84
CA SER A 516 19.56 -10.14 -2.48
C SER A 516 18.03 -9.95 -2.39
N ALA A 517 17.26 -11.04 -2.26
CA ALA A 517 15.80 -11.03 -2.40
C ALA A 517 15.08 -10.07 -1.45
N LEU A 518 15.56 -9.95 -0.21
CA LEU A 518 14.92 -9.10 0.80
C LEU A 518 15.21 -7.60 0.65
N GLN A 519 16.11 -7.18 -0.24
CA GLN A 519 16.46 -5.76 -0.39
C GLN A 519 15.28 -4.91 -0.88
N LYS A 520 14.58 -5.34 -1.95
CA LYS A 520 13.39 -4.65 -2.46
C LYS A 520 12.24 -4.63 -1.43
N PRO A 521 11.82 -5.76 -0.81
CA PRO A 521 10.84 -5.76 0.28
C PRO A 521 11.20 -4.83 1.44
N LYS A 522 12.48 -4.79 1.86
CA LYS A 522 12.93 -3.89 2.94
C LYS A 522 12.92 -2.42 2.52
N ARG A 523 13.17 -2.08 1.23
CA ARG A 523 12.95 -0.72 0.71
C ARG A 523 11.47 -0.34 0.64
N PHE A 524 10.58 -1.27 0.29
CA PHE A 524 9.12 -1.04 0.32
C PHE A 524 8.67 -0.67 1.75
N PHE A 525 8.95 -1.51 2.75
CA PHE A 525 8.50 -1.27 4.12
C PHE A 525 9.26 -0.11 4.80
N GLY A 526 10.55 0.03 4.50
CA GLY A 526 11.38 1.16 4.93
C GLY A 526 11.01 2.50 4.30
N ALA A 527 10.16 2.53 3.26
CA ALA A 527 9.70 3.78 2.67
C ALA A 527 8.82 4.58 3.66
N ALA A 528 8.04 3.91 4.50
CA ALA A 528 7.17 4.56 5.47
C ALA A 528 7.94 5.37 6.51
N ARG A 529 7.55 6.65 6.65
CA ARG A 529 8.20 7.69 7.45
C ARG A 529 7.22 8.87 7.62
N LYS A 530 7.34 9.63 8.71
CA LYS A 530 6.85 11.02 8.72
C LYS A 530 7.87 11.86 7.97
N ILE A 531 7.40 12.89 7.27
CA ILE A 531 8.23 13.88 6.59
C ILE A 531 8.03 15.23 7.27
N GLU A 532 9.10 16.03 7.36
CA GLU A 532 9.07 17.36 7.96
C GLU A 532 8.41 18.39 7.03
N GLU A 533 8.80 18.38 5.76
CA GLU A 533 8.42 19.35 4.73
C GLU A 533 7.11 19.01 4.01
N ALA A 534 6.50 17.86 4.30
CA ALA A 534 5.39 17.29 3.54
C ALA A 534 4.48 16.38 4.39
N GLY A 535 3.71 15.49 3.76
CA GLY A 535 2.77 14.58 4.41
C GLY A 535 3.43 13.44 5.19
N SER A 536 2.90 12.23 5.06
CA SER A 536 3.51 11.03 5.65
C SER A 536 3.14 9.77 4.90
N LEU A 537 4.06 8.80 4.90
CA LEU A 537 3.77 7.45 4.45
C LEU A 537 3.72 6.53 5.67
N THR A 538 2.53 6.02 5.98
CA THR A 538 2.29 5.01 7.01
C THR A 538 2.15 3.66 6.32
N ILE A 539 2.86 2.63 6.78
CA ILE A 539 2.66 1.25 6.32
C ILE A 539 2.40 0.37 7.54
N LEU A 540 1.21 -0.24 7.57
CA LEU A 540 0.85 -1.30 8.52
C LEU A 540 0.76 -2.60 7.73
N ALA A 541 1.71 -3.50 7.92
CA ALA A 541 1.81 -4.72 7.13
C ALA A 541 1.66 -5.97 8.00
N THR A 542 0.95 -6.99 7.51
CA THR A 542 0.85 -8.26 8.22
C THR A 542 2.09 -9.11 7.99
N ALA A 543 2.58 -9.74 9.05
CA ALA A 543 3.66 -10.72 9.01
C ALA A 543 3.13 -12.06 9.51
N LEU A 544 3.22 -13.10 8.68
CA LEU A 544 2.83 -14.46 9.04
C LEU A 544 3.94 -15.10 9.87
N VAL A 545 3.56 -15.71 11.00
CA VAL A 545 4.42 -16.49 11.91
C VAL A 545 3.73 -17.80 12.27
N ASP A 546 4.42 -18.71 12.96
CA ASP A 546 3.90 -20.04 13.34
C ASP A 546 3.33 -20.85 12.15
N THR A 547 3.85 -20.63 10.95
CA THR A 547 3.46 -21.32 9.70
C THR A 547 4.13 -22.69 9.55
N GLY A 548 5.18 -22.94 10.33
CA GLY A 548 6.08 -24.10 10.17
C GLY A 548 7.16 -23.91 9.10
N SER A 549 7.21 -22.77 8.41
CA SER A 549 8.21 -22.47 7.39
C SER A 549 9.33 -21.59 7.94
N ARG A 550 10.55 -22.14 7.99
CA ARG A 550 11.78 -21.39 8.34
C ARG A 550 12.04 -20.17 7.43
N MET A 551 11.42 -20.12 6.26
CA MET A 551 11.46 -18.96 5.38
C MET A 551 10.70 -17.77 6.01
N ASP A 552 9.52 -18.03 6.58
CA ASP A 552 8.67 -16.99 7.17
C ASP A 552 9.28 -16.46 8.47
N ASP A 553 9.86 -17.35 9.29
CA ASP A 553 10.58 -16.99 10.52
C ASP A 553 11.73 -15.99 10.25
N VAL A 554 12.52 -16.24 9.20
CA VAL A 554 13.65 -15.37 8.79
C VAL A 554 13.16 -14.07 8.15
N ILE A 555 12.11 -14.13 7.33
CA ILE A 555 11.46 -12.93 6.78
C ILE A 555 10.95 -12.03 7.92
N PHE A 556 10.32 -12.60 8.95
CA PHE A 556 9.78 -11.85 10.08
C PHE A 556 10.88 -11.10 10.85
N GLU A 557 11.95 -11.77 11.30
CA GLU A 557 13.01 -11.11 12.08
C GLU A 557 13.75 -10.01 11.27
N GLU A 558 13.91 -10.20 9.94
CA GLU A 558 14.48 -9.17 9.04
C GLU A 558 13.61 -7.90 8.93
N PHE A 559 12.28 -8.04 8.98
CA PHE A 559 11.36 -6.89 9.00
C PHE A 559 11.19 -6.28 10.39
N LYS A 560 11.24 -7.07 11.45
CA LYS A 560 11.18 -6.64 12.85
C LYS A 560 12.31 -5.65 13.21
N GLY A 561 13.51 -5.86 12.65
CA GLY A 561 14.60 -4.89 12.74
C GLY A 561 14.30 -3.56 12.03
N THR A 562 13.47 -3.58 10.97
CA THR A 562 13.12 -2.44 10.09
C THR A 562 11.91 -1.64 10.61
N GLY A 563 10.96 -2.31 11.26
CA GLY A 563 9.75 -1.73 11.83
C GLY A 563 9.98 -0.86 13.07
N ASN A 564 8.95 -0.11 13.47
CA ASN A 564 8.92 0.69 14.69
C ASN A 564 7.64 0.51 15.52
N MET A 565 6.71 -0.36 15.11
CA MET A 565 5.58 -0.85 15.91
C MET A 565 5.38 -2.35 15.62
N GLU A 566 5.08 -3.12 16.65
CA GLU A 566 4.76 -4.56 16.58
C GLU A 566 3.44 -4.82 17.30
N LEU A 567 2.47 -5.44 16.62
CA LEU A 567 1.18 -5.86 17.16
C LEU A 567 1.04 -7.37 17.00
N HIS A 568 1.26 -8.13 18.07
CA HIS A 568 1.24 -9.59 18.06
C HIS A 568 -0.15 -10.15 18.33
N LEU A 569 -0.59 -11.07 17.48
CA LEU A 569 -1.82 -11.86 17.68
C LEU A 569 -1.49 -13.26 18.20
N ASP A 570 -2.30 -13.77 19.12
CA ASP A 570 -2.07 -15.04 19.81
C ASP A 570 -3.19 -16.05 19.56
N ARG A 571 -2.82 -17.23 19.04
CA ARG A 571 -3.75 -18.35 18.83
C ARG A 571 -4.41 -18.81 20.14
N ARG A 572 -3.75 -18.69 21.29
CA ARG A 572 -4.30 -19.08 22.61
C ARG A 572 -5.58 -18.30 22.96
N LEU A 573 -5.67 -17.04 22.55
CA LEU A 573 -6.88 -16.22 22.71
C LEU A 573 -8.02 -16.73 21.80
N VAL A 574 -7.69 -17.04 20.54
CA VAL A 574 -8.63 -17.54 19.53
C VAL A 574 -9.21 -18.91 19.90
N ASP A 575 -8.37 -19.83 20.38
CA ASP A 575 -8.78 -21.16 20.84
C ASP A 575 -9.73 -21.08 22.05
N LYS A 576 -9.65 -19.99 22.83
CA LYS A 576 -10.56 -19.63 23.92
C LYS A 576 -11.72 -18.72 23.51
N ARG A 577 -11.75 -18.28 22.24
CA ARG A 577 -12.72 -17.31 21.66
C ARG A 577 -12.71 -15.93 22.31
N VAL A 578 -11.58 -15.52 22.88
CA VAL A 578 -11.38 -14.18 23.46
C VAL A 578 -10.93 -13.21 22.36
N TRP A 579 -11.57 -12.05 22.28
CA TRP A 579 -11.34 -11.03 21.25
C TRP A 579 -11.25 -9.61 21.86
N PRO A 580 -10.31 -8.75 21.42
CA PRO A 580 -9.33 -8.98 20.36
C PRO A 580 -8.25 -10.01 20.76
N ALA A 581 -7.73 -10.75 19.77
CA ALA A 581 -6.74 -11.80 20.00
C ALA A 581 -5.30 -11.26 20.13
N ILE A 582 -5.11 -10.14 20.82
CA ILE A 582 -3.83 -9.40 20.93
C ILE A 582 -3.03 -9.83 22.17
N ASP A 583 -1.74 -10.14 22.01
CA ASP A 583 -0.80 -10.26 23.12
C ASP A 583 -0.30 -8.86 23.53
N VAL A 584 -0.84 -8.33 24.62
CA VAL A 584 -0.51 -6.99 25.15
C VAL A 584 0.96 -6.85 25.56
N ASN A 585 1.58 -7.93 26.01
CA ASN A 585 2.92 -7.92 26.59
C ASN A 585 4.00 -8.01 25.51
N ARG A 586 3.71 -8.70 24.39
CA ARG A 586 4.58 -8.72 23.19
C ARG A 586 4.42 -7.50 22.30
N SER A 587 3.25 -6.85 22.31
CA SER A 587 2.95 -5.72 21.41
C SER A 587 3.44 -4.37 21.96
N GLY A 588 3.83 -3.43 21.10
CA GLY A 588 4.20 -2.07 21.48
C GLY A 588 4.69 -1.18 20.32
N THR A 589 4.81 0.13 20.59
CA THR A 589 5.31 1.13 19.63
C THR A 589 6.60 1.78 20.16
N ARG A 590 7.64 1.88 19.31
CA ARG A 590 8.87 2.61 19.64
C ARG A 590 8.61 4.12 19.59
N ARG A 591 9.07 4.85 20.62
CA ARG A 591 8.84 6.30 20.83
C ARG A 591 7.35 6.66 21.03
N GLU A 592 6.58 5.80 21.72
CA GLU A 592 5.15 6.04 22.02
C GLU A 592 4.88 7.33 22.82
N GLU A 593 5.88 7.87 23.53
CA GLU A 593 5.81 9.17 24.21
C GLU A 593 5.72 10.38 23.27
N LEU A 594 5.86 10.18 21.95
CA LEU A 594 5.59 11.19 20.92
C LEU A 594 4.15 11.15 20.39
N LEU A 595 3.34 10.17 20.82
CA LEU A 595 1.99 9.90 20.31
C LEU A 595 0.89 9.97 21.38
N MET A 596 1.24 9.77 22.66
CA MET A 596 0.31 9.82 23.80
C MET A 596 0.55 11.06 24.67
N ASP A 597 -0.50 11.51 25.37
CA ASP A 597 -0.33 12.50 26.44
C ASP A 597 0.49 11.91 27.62
N PRO A 598 1.36 12.68 28.31
CA PRO A 598 2.17 12.15 29.42
C PRO A 598 1.39 11.51 30.58
N GLU A 599 0.13 11.90 30.83
CA GLU A 599 -0.73 11.28 31.84
C GLU A 599 -1.49 10.05 31.28
N GLU A 600 -1.85 10.05 30.00
CA GLU A 600 -2.34 8.84 29.31
C GLU A 600 -1.26 7.75 29.33
N LEU A 601 -0.05 8.08 28.90
CA LEU A 601 1.11 7.19 28.85
C LEU A 601 1.43 6.60 30.24
N ARG A 602 1.40 7.44 31.29
CA ARG A 602 1.59 7.00 32.68
C ARG A 602 0.58 5.91 33.07
N ARG A 603 -0.69 6.08 32.69
CA ARG A 603 -1.78 5.14 32.99
C ARG A 603 -1.68 3.87 32.15
N VAL A 604 -1.34 3.98 30.87
CA VAL A 604 -1.05 2.85 29.97
C VAL A 604 0.13 2.00 30.49
N TRP A 605 1.19 2.62 31.00
CA TRP A 605 2.31 1.89 31.62
C TRP A 605 1.92 1.16 32.91
N ILE A 606 1.05 1.75 33.74
CA ILE A 606 0.55 1.08 34.95
C ILE A 606 -0.38 -0.07 34.58
N LEU A 607 -1.24 0.10 33.56
CA LEU A 607 -2.05 -0.97 33.00
C LEU A 607 -1.19 -2.12 32.46
N ARG A 608 -0.16 -1.83 31.65
CA ARG A 608 0.81 -2.81 31.15
C ARG A 608 1.47 -3.60 32.27
N ARG A 609 1.87 -2.95 33.38
CA ARG A 609 2.45 -3.66 34.55
C ARG A 609 1.47 -4.65 35.17
N VAL A 610 0.20 -4.27 35.35
CA VAL A 610 -0.83 -5.16 35.90
C VAL A 610 -1.12 -6.35 34.97
N LEU A 611 -1.10 -6.14 33.65
CA LEU A 611 -1.34 -7.19 32.65
C LEU A 611 -0.12 -8.10 32.38
N ASN A 612 1.10 -7.64 32.71
CA ASN A 612 2.33 -8.40 32.53
C ASN A 612 2.41 -9.65 33.44
N ASP A 613 1.87 -9.55 34.65
CA ASP A 613 1.93 -10.64 35.66
C ASP A 613 0.82 -11.69 35.45
N MET A 614 -0.03 -11.51 34.44
CA MET A 614 -1.16 -12.39 34.09
C MET A 614 -0.85 -13.21 32.83
N ASN A 615 -1.52 -14.34 32.64
CA ASN A 615 -1.47 -14.99 31.33
C ASN A 615 -2.30 -14.20 30.29
N PRO A 616 -1.97 -14.24 28.98
CA PRO A 616 -2.60 -13.36 28.00
C PRO A 616 -4.13 -13.50 27.89
N VAL A 617 -4.70 -14.67 28.22
CA VAL A 617 -6.14 -14.90 28.20
C VAL A 617 -6.81 -14.13 29.35
N GLU A 618 -6.34 -14.34 30.58
CA GLU A 618 -6.80 -13.59 31.77
C GLU A 618 -6.58 -12.08 31.62
N ALA A 619 -5.43 -11.67 31.07
CA ALA A 619 -5.11 -10.27 30.80
C ALA A 619 -6.14 -9.63 29.85
N MET A 620 -6.49 -10.30 28.75
CA MET A 620 -7.44 -9.77 27.77
C MET A 620 -8.90 -9.83 28.27
N GLU A 621 -9.29 -10.88 29.00
CA GLU A 621 -10.60 -10.97 29.64
C GLU A 621 -10.79 -9.88 30.70
N LEU A 622 -9.77 -9.61 31.53
CA LEU A 622 -9.78 -8.51 32.50
C LEU A 622 -9.84 -7.15 31.80
N LEU A 623 -8.97 -6.91 30.81
CA LEU A 623 -8.90 -5.65 30.07
C LEU A 623 -10.24 -5.35 29.39
N THR A 624 -10.75 -6.25 28.57
CA THR A 624 -12.03 -6.06 27.86
C THR A 624 -13.21 -6.01 28.82
N GLY A 625 -13.22 -6.83 29.88
CA GLY A 625 -14.26 -6.82 30.92
C GLY A 625 -14.29 -5.56 31.78
N ARG A 626 -13.18 -4.79 31.84
CA ARG A 626 -13.12 -3.45 32.42
C ARG A 626 -13.50 -2.38 31.40
N MET A 627 -12.90 -2.41 30.19
CA MET A 627 -13.17 -1.43 29.13
C MET A 627 -14.65 -1.36 28.74
N ARG A 628 -15.38 -2.48 28.73
CA ARG A 628 -16.83 -2.53 28.45
C ARG A 628 -17.70 -1.77 29.48
N LYS A 629 -17.13 -1.31 30.60
CA LYS A 629 -17.82 -0.49 31.61
C LYS A 629 -17.64 1.02 31.40
N ALA A 630 -16.80 1.41 30.44
CA ALA A 630 -16.49 2.79 30.08
C ALA A 630 -16.67 3.00 28.56
N LYS A 631 -17.21 4.14 28.17
CA LYS A 631 -17.52 4.48 26.78
C LYS A 631 -16.27 4.77 25.97
N THR A 632 -15.24 5.38 26.58
CA THR A 632 -13.98 5.75 25.92
C THR A 632 -12.76 5.24 26.67
N ASN A 633 -11.59 5.24 26.02
CA ASN A 633 -10.32 4.92 26.64
C ASN A 633 -9.92 5.96 27.69
N ALA A 634 -10.24 7.24 27.48
CA ALA A 634 -10.05 8.28 28.48
C ALA A 634 -10.84 8.00 29.77
N GLU A 635 -12.14 7.67 29.67
CA GLU A 635 -12.97 7.30 30.83
C GLU A 635 -12.44 6.04 31.53
N PHE A 636 -12.03 5.02 30.75
CA PHE A 636 -11.43 3.79 31.27
C PHE A 636 -10.13 4.06 32.06
N LEU A 637 -9.17 4.77 31.47
CA LEU A 637 -7.88 5.09 32.10
C LEU A 637 -8.04 6.04 33.29
N MET A 638 -9.04 6.94 33.28
CA MET A 638 -9.39 7.76 34.44
C MET A 638 -10.00 6.92 35.58
N SER A 639 -10.82 5.91 35.27
CA SER A 639 -11.42 5.00 36.25
C SER A 639 -10.43 4.07 36.96
N MET A 640 -9.19 3.99 36.46
CA MET A 640 -8.09 3.30 37.16
C MET A 640 -7.64 4.14 38.36
N ASN A 641 -8.17 3.80 39.55
CA ASN A 641 -7.70 4.36 40.82
C ASN A 641 -6.21 4.05 41.01
N LEU A 642 -5.39 5.11 41.05
CA LEU A 642 -3.95 5.05 41.27
C LEU A 642 -3.68 5.11 42.79
N SER A 643 -3.84 3.98 43.47
CA SER A 643 -3.65 3.80 44.91
C SER A 643 -2.70 2.64 45.22
#